data_AF-A0A447TCY9-F1
#
_entry.id   AF-A0A447TCY9-F1
#
_cell.length_a   1.000
_cell.length_b   1.000
_cell.length_c   1.000
_cell.angle_alpha   90.00
_cell.angle_beta   90.00
_cell.angle_gamma   90.00
#
_symmetry.space_group_name_H-M   'P 1'
#
loop_
_entity.id
_entity.type
_entity.pdbx_description
1 polymer ?
#
loop_
_entity_poly.entity_id
_entity_poly.type
_entity_poly.pdbx_seq_one_letter_code
_entity_poly.pdbx_strand_id
1 'polypeptide(L)'
;MLIDYCRYVDDLRLVVSAPRAFSEAAQNAILTEVQQYATKLLQAHCFSIGAAADKTLDLSEKKSRITPFRAVTTSGSLSNLMEMLNAELSGSFDFESLAQAAGGLEGLLSITEQIGSSDPVLSRLKLSAIAAPPAEVRDDTLKRFVAGRLAQTLRQRLAMTAPDDASPNDEQLQELVDDGRAISHEFEASARKLIKCWAENPSLALLLRTGLDLFPHPRLLRPVLEALEVKLFASPWYDAAEQLRQIRTAEYVAADLLRAAAQETGLRLEEEYPSGVDIAGYREELATFARRLFSERKNTPWYVLQQASLYLAVMNDFSLASSPTMELDELSEHQRLASTMRYEPMHSEHLLKALPAALVAQQITPNGRRFGSWIQEGLKSTQEEGYQKAIIKMIAMNRSDLLEYVLFSRSRMTSKWKQFAPPAMRERAKKPLSLGGKGAAKLNLFSVTQAPDSPFRQENGLLLLAKALLSTEGIEEKLRKGLAVTDIHIDCEAWSQASALPIEDGFFKVTLDDPEADPCYLYEVPDWIAEEKSWLYALGRILRAAMTGEPDFTTRRYLISEDVSRYRGLMSSWSKRRIGLLNSAKGLLDEPTPVSPWLSSFLSCLLQWPGIEVAADVISIPRAKTAGELLRHINARIENQRALFGRRSNTPMYVIPVDELAKPDPRPMRIAIVQPMRPSLSDFDLKDPLHWTPAMLAQHRRHLAETCRLAKQSLRTWHSSLATGADRKSDAPIIDLILLPELAVHPQHVFLLRQLSDSLKASVFAGLTYVHSSRLSLTTNQGYGCYVQSRQSMAVAFSTFGKEKNIPRNQSEK
;
A
#
# COMPACT_ATOMS: atom_id res chain seq x y z
N MET A 1 11.54 41.38 15.96
CA MET A 1 11.66 41.14 14.50
C MET A 1 11.29 39.70 14.21
N LEU A 2 10.35 39.42 13.29
CA LEU A 2 10.05 38.04 12.87
C LEU A 2 11.26 37.46 12.13
N ILE A 3 11.70 36.26 12.52
CA ILE A 3 12.83 35.54 11.94
C ILE A 3 12.34 34.48 10.96
N ASP A 4 11.32 33.70 11.38
CA ASP A 4 10.82 32.56 10.63
C ASP A 4 9.36 32.28 11.00
N TYR A 5 8.63 31.56 10.16
CA TYR A 5 7.28 31.10 10.43
C TYR A 5 6.97 29.78 9.71
N CYS A 6 6.13 28.95 10.32
CA CYS A 6 5.53 27.82 9.65
C CYS A 6 4.05 27.69 9.98
N ARG A 7 3.27 27.17 9.03
CA ARG A 7 1.84 26.87 9.19
C ARG A 7 1.63 25.37 9.12
N TYR A 8 0.89 24.81 10.08
CA TYR A 8 0.44 23.42 10.07
C TYR A 8 -1.08 23.38 10.20
N VAL A 9 -1.77 23.18 9.08
CA VAL A 9 -3.24 23.25 8.97
C VAL A 9 -3.76 24.60 9.49
N ASP A 10 -4.30 24.64 10.72
CA ASP A 10 -4.85 25.84 11.36
C ASP A 10 -3.91 26.43 12.42
N ASP A 11 -2.81 25.75 12.77
CA ASP A 11 -1.81 26.23 13.73
C ASP A 11 -0.72 27.07 13.03
N LEU A 12 -0.39 28.23 13.61
CA LEU A 12 0.71 29.10 13.19
C LEU A 12 1.84 29.06 14.22
N ARG A 13 3.08 28.85 13.77
CA ARG A 13 4.28 28.98 14.62
C ARG A 13 5.14 30.12 14.08
N LEU A 14 5.53 31.01 14.97
CA LEU A 14 6.30 32.22 14.66
C LEU A 14 7.57 32.24 15.50
N VAL A 15 8.72 32.51 14.87
CA VAL A 15 9.99 32.71 15.55
C VAL A 15 10.30 34.19 15.54
N VAL A 16 10.38 34.82 16.71
CA VAL A 16 10.56 36.27 16.84
C VAL A 16 11.84 36.56 17.63
N SER A 17 12.69 37.42 17.08
CA SER A 17 13.87 37.98 17.76
C SER A 17 13.46 39.10 18.70
N ALA A 18 13.97 39.04 19.93
CA ALA A 18 13.72 39.99 21.00
C ALA A 18 15.00 40.19 21.88
N PRO A 19 15.18 41.34 22.57
CA PRO A 19 16.31 41.64 23.49
C PRO A 19 16.62 40.56 24.55
N ARG A 20 17.86 40.49 25.08
CA ARG A 20 18.32 39.35 25.92
C ARG A 20 17.69 39.21 27.32
N ALA A 21 17.03 40.23 27.87
CA ALA A 21 16.49 40.23 29.23
C ALA A 21 14.96 40.36 29.19
N PHE A 22 14.25 39.23 29.30
CA PHE A 22 12.78 39.19 29.31
C PHE A 22 12.26 38.67 30.64
N SER A 23 11.47 39.50 31.33
CA SER A 23 10.55 39.05 32.38
C SER A 23 9.34 38.33 31.76
N GLU A 24 8.62 37.51 32.53
CA GLU A 24 7.36 36.88 32.08
C GLU A 24 6.33 37.92 31.60
N ALA A 25 6.26 39.08 32.26
CA ALA A 25 5.38 40.17 31.85
C ALA A 25 5.68 40.67 30.42
N ALA A 26 6.96 40.74 30.05
CA ALA A 26 7.38 41.18 28.72
C ALA A 26 7.16 40.09 27.65
N GLN A 27 7.19 38.80 28.02
CA GLN A 27 6.80 37.71 27.11
C GLN A 27 5.30 37.75 26.79
N ASN A 28 4.47 37.96 27.81
CA ASN A 28 3.02 38.09 27.63
C ASN A 28 2.66 39.31 26.77
N ALA A 29 3.37 40.43 26.93
CA ALA A 29 3.16 41.61 26.09
C ALA A 29 3.41 41.32 24.59
N ILE A 30 4.51 40.60 24.26
CA ILE A 30 4.79 40.18 22.88
C ILE A 30 3.71 39.25 22.36
N LEU A 31 3.28 38.26 23.16
CA LEU A 31 2.22 37.35 22.77
C LEU A 31 0.93 38.10 22.44
N THR A 32 0.54 39.06 23.28
CA THR A 32 -0.63 39.91 23.06
C THR A 32 -0.49 40.75 21.80
N GLU A 33 0.67 41.34 21.54
CA GLU A 33 0.91 42.13 20.34
C GLU A 33 0.80 41.29 19.06
N VAL A 34 1.36 40.08 19.06
CA VAL A 34 1.27 39.13 17.96
C VAL A 34 -0.18 38.67 17.75
N GLN A 35 -0.91 38.37 18.82
CA GLN A 35 -2.33 38.02 18.75
C GLN A 35 -3.16 39.15 18.14
N GLN A 36 -2.98 40.39 18.60
CA GLN A 36 -3.69 41.55 18.07
C GLN A 36 -3.37 41.77 16.59
N TYR A 37 -2.11 41.61 16.19
CA TYR A 37 -1.71 41.72 14.79
C TYR A 37 -2.36 40.66 13.91
N ALA A 38 -2.33 39.39 14.34
CA ALA A 38 -2.96 38.30 13.60
C ALA A 38 -4.48 38.44 13.54
N THR A 39 -5.14 38.85 14.63
CA THR A 39 -6.59 39.15 14.64
C THR A 39 -6.94 40.25 13.64
N LYS A 40 -6.16 41.32 13.56
CA LYS A 40 -6.38 42.39 12.55
C LYS A 40 -6.30 41.87 11.12
N LEU A 41 -5.33 40.99 10.83
CA LEU A 41 -5.20 40.38 9.50
C LEU A 41 -6.38 39.45 9.17
N LEU A 42 -6.83 38.65 10.14
CA LEU A 42 -7.99 37.77 9.96
C LEU A 42 -9.27 38.59 9.71
N GLN A 43 -9.49 39.65 10.47
CA GLN A 43 -10.63 40.56 10.27
C GLN A 43 -10.60 41.24 8.89
N ALA A 44 -9.44 41.74 8.46
CA ALA A 44 -9.27 42.31 7.13
C ALA A 44 -9.52 41.29 6.01
N HIS A 45 -9.10 40.04 6.21
CA HIS A 45 -9.36 38.96 5.27
C HIS A 45 -10.85 38.60 5.19
N CYS A 46 -11.52 38.41 6.33
CA CYS A 46 -12.97 38.17 6.42
C CYS A 46 -13.77 39.29 5.71
N PHE A 47 -13.34 40.55 5.88
CA PHE A 47 -13.92 41.68 5.17
C PHE A 47 -13.71 41.59 3.65
N SER A 48 -12.49 41.25 3.21
CA SER A 48 -12.16 41.15 1.78
C SER A 48 -12.94 40.07 1.03
N ILE A 49 -13.30 38.97 1.71
CA ILE A 49 -14.03 37.84 1.11
C ILE A 49 -15.55 37.96 1.26
N GLY A 50 -16.06 39.04 1.86
CA GLY A 50 -17.50 39.25 2.08
C GLY A 50 -18.13 38.24 3.03
N ALA A 51 -17.39 37.76 4.03
CA ALA A 51 -17.93 36.82 5.03
C ALA A 51 -19.09 37.45 5.82
N ALA A 52 -20.13 36.66 6.07
CA ALA A 52 -21.27 37.08 6.89
C ALA A 52 -20.84 37.41 8.34
N ALA A 53 -21.53 38.35 8.99
CA ALA A 53 -21.15 38.90 10.29
C ALA A 53 -21.11 37.85 11.43
N ASP A 54 -21.76 36.71 11.24
CA ASP A 54 -21.81 35.56 12.16
C ASP A 54 -20.66 34.55 11.94
N LYS A 55 -19.85 34.72 10.89
CA LYS A 55 -18.71 33.84 10.55
C LYS A 55 -17.39 34.58 10.73
N THR A 56 -16.93 34.66 11.98
CA THR A 56 -15.63 35.25 12.33
C THR A 56 -14.54 34.18 12.36
N LEU A 57 -13.32 34.59 11.99
CA LEU A 57 -12.10 33.81 12.24
C LEU A 57 -11.36 34.44 13.41
N ASP A 58 -11.48 33.82 14.58
CA ASP A 58 -10.87 34.32 15.82
C ASP A 58 -9.77 33.39 16.32
N LEU A 59 -8.74 33.97 16.92
CA LEU A 59 -7.71 33.22 17.61
C LEU A 59 -8.26 32.65 18.93
N SER A 60 -7.85 31.44 19.28
CA SER A 60 -8.21 30.87 20.57
C SER A 60 -7.43 31.53 21.70
N GLU A 61 -8.16 32.16 22.64
CA GLU A 61 -7.60 32.86 23.80
C GLU A 61 -6.70 31.97 24.67
N LYS A 62 -7.01 30.67 24.77
CA LYS A 62 -6.31 29.71 25.65
C LYS A 62 -5.22 28.88 24.96
N LYS A 63 -5.15 28.89 23.62
CA LYS A 63 -4.22 28.02 22.86
C LYS A 63 -2.95 28.72 22.39
N SER A 64 -2.88 30.04 22.48
CA SER A 64 -1.70 30.80 22.11
C SER A 64 -0.67 30.73 23.23
N ARG A 65 0.58 30.34 22.92
CA ARG A 65 1.67 30.23 23.89
C ARG A 65 2.95 30.85 23.31
N ILE A 66 3.72 31.51 24.18
CA ILE A 66 5.07 31.99 23.86
C ILE A 66 6.08 31.18 24.66
N THR A 67 7.20 30.80 24.04
CA THR A 67 8.25 30.02 24.70
C THR A 67 9.61 30.60 24.33
N PRO A 68 10.46 30.95 25.31
CA PRO A 68 11.78 31.50 25.02
C PRO A 68 12.68 30.43 24.40
N PHE A 69 13.48 30.81 23.40
CA PHE A 69 14.37 29.89 22.66
C PHE A 69 15.31 29.08 23.57
N ARG A 70 15.80 29.70 24.66
CA ARG A 70 16.64 29.00 25.64
C ARG A 70 15.92 27.84 26.33
N ALA A 71 14.63 27.99 26.65
CA ALA A 71 13.84 26.91 27.24
C ALA A 71 13.82 25.74 26.26
N VAL A 72 13.46 25.98 24.99
CA VAL A 72 13.47 24.96 23.91
C VAL A 72 14.82 24.24 23.79
N THR A 73 15.95 24.94 23.93
CA THR A 73 17.28 24.30 23.88
C THR A 73 17.64 23.48 25.11
N THR A 74 17.11 23.82 26.29
CA THR A 74 17.35 23.06 27.54
C THR A 74 16.34 21.95 27.78
N SER A 75 15.17 21.98 27.13
CA SER A 75 14.05 21.07 27.35
C SER A 75 13.91 19.95 26.30
N GLY A 76 14.71 19.94 25.24
CA GLY A 76 14.57 19.05 24.06
C GLY A 76 14.74 17.54 24.28
N SER A 77 14.75 17.05 25.53
CA SER A 77 14.92 15.62 25.82
C SER A 77 13.79 14.74 25.27
N LEU A 78 12.54 15.21 25.31
CA LEU A 78 11.38 14.40 24.89
C LEU A 78 11.29 14.28 23.37
N SER A 79 11.41 15.40 22.65
CA SER A 79 11.42 15.42 21.18
C SER A 79 12.61 14.61 20.63
N ASN A 80 13.80 14.73 21.23
CA ASN A 80 14.96 13.91 20.86
C ASN A 80 14.73 12.42 21.15
N LEU A 81 14.06 12.06 22.25
CA LEU A 81 13.71 10.67 22.54
C LEU A 81 12.71 10.11 21.53
N MET A 82 11.70 10.89 21.13
CA MET A 82 10.77 10.52 20.07
C MET A 82 11.49 10.31 18.74
N GLU A 83 12.40 11.21 18.37
CA GLU A 83 13.24 11.07 17.17
C GLU A 83 14.13 9.83 17.23
N MET A 84 14.77 9.58 18.37
CA MET A 84 15.61 8.41 18.60
C MET A 84 14.82 7.10 18.46
N LEU A 85 13.65 6.99 19.12
CA LEU A 85 12.77 5.82 19.02
C LEU A 85 12.25 5.64 17.59
N ASN A 86 11.90 6.73 16.90
CA ASN A 86 11.45 6.66 15.52
C ASN A 86 12.59 6.25 14.56
N ALA A 87 13.83 6.70 14.82
CA ALA A 87 15.01 6.29 14.07
C ALA A 87 15.35 4.81 14.27
N GLU A 88 15.13 4.27 15.48
CA GLU A 88 15.32 2.85 15.77
C GLU A 88 14.29 1.98 15.05
N LEU A 89 13.00 2.37 15.06
CA LEU A 89 11.92 1.64 14.38
C LEU A 89 11.97 1.73 12.85
N SER A 90 12.52 2.81 12.30
CA SER A 90 12.66 2.99 10.85
C SER A 90 13.97 2.42 10.29
N GLY A 91 15.01 2.29 11.13
CA GLY A 91 16.29 1.72 10.75
C GLY A 91 16.35 0.19 10.87
N SER A 92 17.57 -0.37 10.75
CA SER A 92 17.82 -1.78 11.03
C SER A 92 17.65 -2.08 12.53
N PHE A 93 16.63 -2.87 12.86
CA PHE A 93 16.33 -3.35 14.21
C PHE A 93 16.60 -4.85 14.35
N ASP A 94 16.59 -5.31 15.60
CA ASP A 94 16.62 -6.71 16.04
C ASP A 94 15.59 -6.90 17.17
N PHE A 95 15.46 -8.12 17.69
CA PHE A 95 14.48 -8.42 18.73
C PHE A 95 14.69 -7.59 20.01
N GLU A 96 15.93 -7.46 20.47
CA GLU A 96 16.27 -6.75 21.70
C GLU A 96 16.03 -5.24 21.59
N SER A 97 16.42 -4.61 20.47
CA SER A 97 16.14 -3.19 20.25
C SER A 97 14.67 -2.87 20.17
N LEU A 98 13.86 -3.76 19.59
CA LEU A 98 12.42 -3.57 19.61
C LEU A 98 11.87 -3.65 21.05
N ALA A 99 12.43 -4.50 21.91
CA ALA A 99 12.05 -4.55 23.32
C ALA A 99 12.43 -3.26 24.05
N GLN A 100 13.64 -2.73 23.81
CA GLN A 100 14.09 -1.44 24.34
C GLN A 100 13.21 -0.28 23.86
N ALA A 101 12.88 -0.26 22.56
CA ALA A 101 12.00 0.74 21.97
C ALA A 101 10.58 0.67 22.55
N ALA A 102 10.03 -0.54 22.75
CA ALA A 102 8.74 -0.73 23.40
C ALA A 102 8.76 -0.18 24.84
N GLY A 103 9.77 -0.51 25.63
CA GLY A 103 9.95 0.03 26.99
C GLY A 103 10.08 1.57 27.01
N GLY A 104 10.82 2.15 26.06
CA GLY A 104 10.93 3.61 25.91
C GLY A 104 9.60 4.29 25.56
N LEU A 105 8.80 3.67 24.68
CA LEU A 105 7.46 4.14 24.33
C LEU A 105 6.48 4.02 25.50
N GLU A 106 6.54 2.94 26.27
CA GLU A 106 5.75 2.82 27.50
C GLU A 106 6.16 3.88 28.54
N GLY A 107 7.46 4.13 28.70
CA GLY A 107 7.97 5.19 29.56
C GLY A 107 7.45 6.58 29.17
N LEU A 108 7.43 6.88 27.86
CA LEU A 108 6.79 8.10 27.34
C LEU A 108 5.30 8.18 27.70
N LEU A 109 4.58 7.06 27.62
CA LEU A 109 3.17 7.01 28.01
C LEU A 109 3.01 7.29 29.51
N SER A 110 3.84 6.68 30.37
CA SER A 110 3.79 6.93 31.82
C SER A 110 4.12 8.38 32.18
N ILE A 111 5.05 9.03 31.47
CA ILE A 111 5.35 10.46 31.65
C ILE A 111 4.10 11.31 31.36
N THR A 112 3.29 10.95 30.37
CA THR A 112 2.06 11.71 30.09
C THR A 112 1.01 11.62 31.19
N GLU A 113 0.87 10.46 31.82
CA GLU A 113 -0.02 10.29 32.99
C GLU A 113 0.43 11.17 34.17
N GLN A 114 1.74 11.36 34.36
CA GLN A 114 2.29 12.24 35.40
C GLN A 114 2.04 13.73 35.10
N ILE A 115 2.09 14.13 33.83
CA ILE A 115 1.82 15.52 33.41
C ILE A 115 0.32 15.85 33.55
N GLY A 116 -0.56 14.89 33.24
CA GLY A 116 -2.02 15.07 33.28
C GLY A 116 -2.64 15.05 34.67
N SER A 117 -2.00 14.40 35.65
CA SER A 117 -2.49 14.28 37.04
C SER A 117 -2.21 15.51 37.91
N SER A 118 -1.38 16.43 37.44
CA SER A 118 -1.17 17.73 38.08
C SER A 118 -2.18 18.75 37.56
N ASP A 119 -3.32 18.90 38.28
CA ASP A 119 -3.75 20.28 38.53
C ASP A 119 -2.53 21.00 39.10
N PRO A 120 -2.19 22.22 38.64
CA PRO A 120 -1.08 22.94 39.24
C PRO A 120 -1.46 23.14 40.70
N VAL A 121 -0.92 22.29 41.58
CA VAL A 121 -0.92 22.56 43.00
C VAL A 121 -0.25 23.92 43.06
N LEU A 122 -1.03 24.96 43.40
CA LEU A 122 -0.59 26.31 43.72
C LEU A 122 0.24 26.25 45.01
N SER A 123 1.21 25.35 45.06
CA SER A 123 2.25 25.30 46.05
C SER A 123 3.11 26.51 45.80
N ARG A 124 3.11 27.43 46.76
CA ARG A 124 4.05 28.55 46.84
C ARG A 124 5.52 28.08 46.78
N LEU A 125 5.78 26.80 47.06
CA LEU A 125 7.10 26.20 47.10
C LEU A 125 7.44 25.59 45.74
N LYS A 126 8.49 26.12 45.09
CA LYS A 126 9.00 25.66 43.79
C LYS A 126 9.54 24.23 43.81
N LEU A 127 9.68 23.60 44.97
CA LEU A 127 10.26 22.27 45.14
C LEU A 127 9.46 21.20 44.41
N SER A 128 8.12 21.30 44.40
CA SER A 128 7.24 20.38 43.69
C SER A 128 7.28 20.53 42.16
N ALA A 129 7.86 21.62 41.65
CA ALA A 129 7.98 21.91 40.22
C ALA A 129 9.39 21.62 39.66
N ILE A 130 10.35 21.17 40.49
CA ILE A 130 11.74 20.91 40.06
C ILE A 130 11.81 19.78 39.04
N ALA A 131 11.02 18.72 39.23
CA ALA A 131 11.01 17.53 38.38
C ALA A 131 9.83 17.49 37.40
N ALA A 132 9.00 18.54 37.35
CA ALA A 132 7.87 18.60 36.42
C ALA A 132 8.42 18.70 35.00
N PRO A 133 8.07 17.75 34.09
CA PRO A 133 8.53 17.83 32.71
C PRO A 133 7.97 19.11 32.07
N PRO A 134 8.80 19.91 31.37
CA PRO A 134 8.26 20.99 30.56
C PRO A 134 7.38 20.38 29.46
N ALA A 135 6.11 20.81 29.38
CA ALA A 135 5.16 20.31 28.39
C ALA A 135 5.47 20.91 26.99
N GLU A 136 6.49 20.37 26.32
CA GLU A 136 6.91 20.78 24.96
C GLU A 136 5.90 20.32 23.88
N VAL A 137 5.42 19.09 24.03
CA VAL A 137 4.48 18.44 23.12
C VAL A 137 3.14 18.32 23.85
N ARG A 138 2.04 18.57 23.14
CA ARG A 138 0.71 18.35 23.73
C ARG A 138 0.55 16.87 24.09
N ASP A 139 0.00 16.60 25.26
CA ASP A 139 -0.24 15.24 25.78
C ASP A 139 -0.94 14.34 24.74
N ASP A 140 -2.00 14.85 24.11
CA ASP A 140 -2.75 14.12 23.07
C ASP A 140 -1.91 13.72 21.86
N THR A 141 -0.92 14.53 21.49
CA THR A 141 -0.01 14.27 20.37
C THR A 141 0.99 13.17 20.75
N LEU A 142 1.54 13.23 21.97
CA LEU A 142 2.46 12.21 22.46
C LEU A 142 1.75 10.85 22.61
N LYS A 143 0.56 10.83 23.20
CA LYS A 143 -0.28 9.63 23.32
C LYS A 143 -0.59 8.98 21.97
N ARG A 144 -0.96 9.78 20.95
CA ARG A 144 -1.20 9.27 19.58
C ARG A 144 0.07 8.73 18.93
N PHE A 145 1.20 9.43 19.09
CA PHE A 145 2.51 8.96 18.61
C PHE A 145 2.89 7.62 19.22
N VAL A 146 2.78 7.50 20.55
CA VAL A 146 3.11 6.27 21.28
C VAL A 146 2.22 5.11 20.85
N ALA A 147 0.89 5.31 20.78
CA ALA A 147 -0.05 4.24 20.43
C ALA A 147 0.30 3.55 19.10
N GLY A 148 0.50 4.33 18.03
CA GLY A 148 0.81 3.77 16.71
C GLY A 148 2.16 3.06 16.66
N ARG A 149 3.18 3.62 17.32
CA ARG A 149 4.54 3.04 17.34
C ARG A 149 4.64 1.82 18.24
N LEU A 150 3.96 1.81 19.38
CA LEU A 150 3.92 0.65 20.27
C LEU A 150 3.25 -0.53 19.56
N ALA A 151 2.11 -0.31 18.90
CA ALA A 151 1.44 -1.35 18.12
C ALA A 151 2.31 -1.90 16.98
N GLN A 152 3.04 -1.02 16.29
CA GLN A 152 4.01 -1.45 15.27
C GLN A 152 5.13 -2.29 15.87
N THR A 153 5.73 -1.84 16.97
CA THR A 153 6.87 -2.48 17.64
C THR A 153 6.52 -3.87 18.14
N LEU A 154 5.41 -3.99 18.87
CA LEU A 154 4.92 -5.25 19.41
C LEU A 154 4.64 -6.29 18.32
N ARG A 155 4.05 -5.86 17.19
CA ARG A 155 3.83 -6.75 16.03
C ARG A 155 5.12 -7.21 15.37
N GLN A 156 6.12 -6.33 15.26
CA GLN A 156 7.42 -6.72 14.72
C GLN A 156 8.10 -7.76 15.61
N ARG A 157 7.96 -7.64 16.94
CA ARG A 157 8.46 -8.62 17.91
C ARG A 157 7.71 -9.94 17.83
N LEU A 158 6.37 -9.91 17.82
CA LEU A 158 5.55 -11.13 17.71
C LEU A 158 5.91 -11.93 16.44
N ALA A 159 6.13 -11.24 15.31
CA ALA A 159 6.50 -11.91 14.08
C ALA A 159 7.93 -12.48 14.05
N MET A 160 8.72 -12.25 15.11
CA MET A 160 10.02 -12.89 15.38
C MET A 160 9.92 -14.01 16.41
N THR A 161 8.72 -14.41 16.82
CA THR A 161 8.47 -15.51 17.78
C THR A 161 7.76 -16.69 17.12
N ALA A 162 7.81 -17.85 17.76
CA ALA A 162 7.18 -19.07 17.27
C ALA A 162 5.81 -19.29 17.93
N PRO A 163 4.87 -19.96 17.26
CA PRO A 163 3.56 -20.24 17.83
C PRO A 163 3.66 -21.28 18.97
N ASP A 164 2.74 -21.20 19.93
CA ASP A 164 2.73 -22.01 21.16
C ASP A 164 2.63 -23.53 20.93
N ASP A 165 2.10 -23.94 19.77
CA ASP A 165 1.89 -25.34 19.38
C ASP A 165 3.09 -25.95 18.63
N ALA A 166 4.14 -25.16 18.38
CA ALA A 166 5.35 -25.66 17.76
C ALA A 166 6.03 -26.70 18.66
N SER A 167 6.23 -27.92 18.14
CA SER A 167 6.91 -28.98 18.88
C SER A 167 8.39 -28.62 19.06
N PRO A 168 8.90 -28.44 20.30
CA PRO A 168 10.28 -28.05 20.54
C PRO A 168 11.19 -29.24 20.27
N ASN A 169 11.68 -29.33 19.04
CA ASN A 169 12.73 -30.27 18.66
C ASN A 169 14.13 -29.70 18.95
N ASP A 170 14.23 -28.39 19.27
CA ASP A 170 15.48 -27.63 19.42
C ASP A 170 15.31 -26.54 20.50
N GLU A 171 16.37 -26.25 21.26
CA GLU A 171 16.44 -25.21 22.30
C GLU A 171 16.13 -23.81 21.73
N GLN A 172 16.56 -23.53 20.50
CA GLN A 172 16.28 -22.24 19.84
C GLN A 172 14.78 -22.02 19.58
N LEU A 173 14.04 -23.09 19.29
CA LEU A 173 12.61 -23.02 19.04
C LEU A 173 11.84 -22.87 20.36
N GLN A 174 12.33 -23.48 21.45
CA GLN A 174 11.78 -23.28 22.79
C GLN A 174 11.89 -21.82 23.24
N GLU A 175 13.05 -21.18 23.02
CA GLU A 175 13.25 -19.75 23.31
C GLU A 175 12.23 -18.87 22.57
N LEU A 176 12.02 -19.14 21.27
CA LEU A 176 11.06 -18.40 20.45
C LEU A 176 9.61 -18.53 20.94
N VAL A 177 9.23 -19.69 21.49
CA VAL A 177 7.91 -19.93 22.08
C VAL A 177 7.76 -19.18 23.40
N ASP A 178 8.77 -19.27 24.28
CA ASP A 178 8.74 -18.60 25.58
C ASP A 178 8.72 -17.06 25.45
N ASP A 179 9.48 -16.53 24.50
CA ASP A 179 9.41 -15.12 24.09
C ASP A 179 8.00 -14.73 23.59
N GLY A 180 7.35 -15.60 22.83
CA GLY A 180 5.99 -15.42 22.34
C GLY A 180 4.99 -15.24 23.48
N ARG A 181 5.07 -16.10 24.52
CA ARG A 181 4.22 -16.01 25.72
C ARG A 181 4.44 -14.73 26.52
N ALA A 182 5.69 -14.32 26.69
CA ALA A 182 6.01 -13.06 27.36
C ALA A 182 5.42 -11.86 26.60
N ILE A 183 5.56 -11.86 25.27
CA ILE A 183 5.00 -10.83 24.40
C ILE A 183 3.47 -10.80 24.46
N SER A 184 2.78 -11.95 24.55
CA SER A 184 1.32 -11.98 24.71
C SER A 184 0.85 -11.16 25.92
N HIS A 185 1.56 -11.25 27.06
CA HIS A 185 1.27 -10.42 28.24
C HIS A 185 1.53 -8.93 27.99
N GLU A 186 2.61 -8.58 27.29
CA GLU A 186 2.92 -7.19 26.94
C GLU A 186 1.85 -6.57 26.03
N PHE A 187 1.31 -7.33 25.08
CA PHE A 187 0.20 -6.90 24.22
C PHE A 187 -1.05 -6.57 25.04
N GLU A 188 -1.46 -7.46 25.94
CA GLU A 188 -2.63 -7.23 26.80
C GLU A 188 -2.42 -6.00 27.71
N ALA A 189 -1.25 -5.91 28.36
CA ALA A 189 -0.93 -4.80 29.25
C ALA A 189 -0.93 -3.45 28.52
N SER A 190 -0.33 -3.41 27.33
CA SER A 190 -0.31 -2.24 26.46
C SER A 190 -1.73 -1.83 26.03
N ALA A 191 -2.55 -2.81 25.61
CA ALA A 191 -3.94 -2.56 25.24
C ALA A 191 -4.74 -1.94 26.40
N ARG A 192 -4.59 -2.47 27.62
CA ARG A 192 -5.23 -1.92 28.83
C ARG A 192 -4.81 -0.48 29.11
N LYS A 193 -3.52 -0.17 29.02
CA LYS A 193 -3.00 1.21 29.22
C LYS A 193 -3.60 2.18 28.20
N LEU A 194 -3.67 1.80 26.92
CA LEU A 194 -4.25 2.64 25.87
C LEU A 194 -5.76 2.87 26.07
N ILE A 195 -6.50 1.83 26.45
CA ILE A 195 -7.95 1.94 26.75
C ILE A 195 -8.17 2.83 27.98
N LYS A 196 -7.35 2.71 29.02
CA LYS A 196 -7.38 3.60 30.19
C LYS A 196 -7.15 5.07 29.80
N CYS A 197 -6.11 5.35 29.01
CA CYS A 197 -5.83 6.69 28.51
C CYS A 197 -7.00 7.28 27.70
N TRP A 198 -7.73 6.45 26.95
CA TRP A 198 -8.95 6.86 26.27
C TRP A 198 -10.12 7.09 27.24
N ALA A 199 -10.29 6.26 28.26
CA ALA A 199 -11.36 6.41 29.25
C ALA A 199 -11.24 7.74 30.02
N GLU A 200 -10.01 8.22 30.27
CA GLU A 200 -9.74 9.53 30.85
C GLU A 200 -10.02 10.69 29.88
N ASN A 201 -9.88 10.46 28.58
CA ASN A 201 -10.12 11.46 27.54
C ASN A 201 -10.72 10.85 26.26
N PRO A 202 -12.07 10.85 26.10
CA PRO A 202 -12.74 10.16 25.01
C PRO A 202 -12.48 10.78 23.62
N SER A 203 -11.86 11.97 23.55
CA SER A 203 -11.40 12.55 22.27
C SER A 203 -10.24 11.76 21.62
N LEU A 204 -9.60 10.84 22.37
CA LEU A 204 -8.52 9.99 21.93
C LEU A 204 -9.02 8.66 21.35
N ALA A 205 -10.07 8.65 20.52
CA ALA A 205 -10.65 7.43 19.95
C ALA A 205 -9.62 6.54 19.22
N LEU A 206 -8.55 7.14 18.66
CA LEU A 206 -7.42 6.39 18.11
C LEU A 206 -6.79 5.41 19.11
N LEU A 207 -6.65 5.79 20.38
CA LEU A 207 -6.05 4.94 21.41
C LEU A 207 -6.96 3.76 21.74
N LEU A 208 -8.27 3.98 21.84
CA LEU A 208 -9.25 2.91 22.01
C LEU A 208 -9.16 1.90 20.86
N ARG A 209 -9.21 2.39 19.61
CA ARG A 209 -9.08 1.55 18.42
C ARG A 209 -7.77 0.79 18.40
N THR A 210 -6.66 1.45 18.72
CA THR A 210 -5.34 0.81 18.75
C THR A 210 -5.24 -0.25 19.84
N GLY A 211 -5.79 0.01 21.04
CA GLY A 211 -5.82 -0.96 22.13
C GLY A 211 -6.66 -2.19 21.78
N LEU A 212 -7.84 -2.00 21.19
CA LEU A 212 -8.69 -3.12 20.75
C LEU A 212 -8.16 -3.82 19.49
N ASP A 213 -7.36 -3.17 18.64
CA ASP A 213 -6.63 -3.79 17.52
C ASP A 213 -5.39 -4.57 18.01
N LEU A 214 -4.80 -4.20 19.14
CA LEU A 214 -3.69 -4.94 19.75
C LEU A 214 -4.18 -6.23 20.41
N PHE A 215 -5.26 -6.16 21.18
CA PHE A 215 -5.78 -7.31 21.92
C PHE A 215 -7.32 -7.38 21.83
N PRO A 216 -7.89 -7.82 20.69
CA PRO A 216 -9.33 -7.88 20.47
C PRO A 216 -9.96 -9.03 21.27
N HIS A 217 -10.36 -8.75 22.52
CA HIS A 217 -10.93 -9.74 23.42
C HIS A 217 -12.15 -9.16 24.16
N PRO A 218 -13.24 -9.95 24.37
CA PRO A 218 -14.40 -9.54 25.17
C PRO A 218 -14.09 -8.90 26.52
N ARG A 219 -13.06 -9.37 27.23
CA ARG A 219 -12.68 -8.86 28.55
C ARG A 219 -12.23 -7.40 28.54
N LEU A 220 -11.66 -6.91 27.42
CA LEU A 220 -11.31 -5.50 27.26
C LEU A 220 -12.45 -4.69 26.64
N LEU A 221 -13.25 -5.34 25.78
CA LEU A 221 -14.37 -4.69 25.09
C LEU A 221 -15.57 -4.44 26.00
N ARG A 222 -15.97 -5.39 26.85
CA ARG A 222 -17.18 -5.28 27.69
C ARG A 222 -17.21 -4.03 28.55
N PRO A 223 -16.14 -3.64 29.29
CA PRO A 223 -16.15 -2.40 30.06
C PRO A 223 -16.34 -1.14 29.20
N VAL A 224 -15.82 -1.15 27.96
CA VAL A 224 -16.00 -0.06 27.00
C VAL A 224 -17.46 0.01 26.57
N LEU A 225 -18.05 -1.13 26.19
CA LEU A 225 -19.46 -1.19 25.79
C LEU A 225 -20.38 -0.80 26.94
N GLU A 226 -20.16 -1.30 28.16
CA GLU A 226 -20.91 -0.91 29.36
C GLU A 226 -20.90 0.61 29.56
N ALA A 227 -19.73 1.26 29.43
CA ALA A 227 -19.62 2.72 29.57
C ALA A 227 -20.40 3.47 28.48
N LEU A 228 -20.39 2.98 27.24
CA LEU A 228 -21.18 3.56 26.14
C LEU A 228 -22.67 3.33 26.36
N GLU A 229 -23.06 2.13 26.75
CA GLU A 229 -24.45 1.73 26.92
C GLU A 229 -25.14 2.52 28.03
N VAL A 230 -24.44 2.78 29.13
CA VAL A 230 -24.92 3.65 30.22
C VAL A 230 -25.26 5.05 29.70
N LYS A 231 -24.59 5.54 28.66
CA LYS A 231 -24.91 6.86 28.06
C LYS A 231 -25.96 6.77 26.97
N LEU A 232 -25.94 5.70 26.16
CA LEU A 232 -26.80 5.57 24.98
C LEU A 232 -28.22 5.08 25.31
N PHE A 233 -28.39 4.28 26.35
CA PHE A 233 -29.66 3.63 26.72
C PHE A 233 -30.26 4.13 28.05
N ALA A 234 -29.56 4.96 28.84
CA ALA A 234 -30.13 5.51 30.07
C ALA A 234 -31.23 6.55 29.81
N SER A 235 -32.19 6.62 30.74
CA SER A 235 -33.25 7.63 30.78
C SER A 235 -32.69 8.98 31.24
N PRO A 236 -33.15 10.14 30.70
CA PRO A 236 -32.62 11.45 31.07
C PRO A 236 -32.99 11.85 32.50
N TRP A 237 -32.00 11.87 33.39
CA TRP A 237 -32.07 12.47 34.72
C TRP A 237 -30.90 13.45 34.85
N TYR A 238 -31.21 14.75 34.86
CA TYR A 238 -30.33 15.94 34.99
C TYR A 238 -29.65 16.54 33.73
N ASP A 239 -29.50 17.88 33.78
CA ASP A 239 -28.95 18.84 32.80
C ASP A 239 -28.91 18.40 31.32
N ALA A 240 -29.93 18.81 30.57
CA ALA A 240 -30.14 18.41 29.19
C ALA A 240 -28.97 18.75 28.24
N ALA A 241 -28.21 19.82 28.48
CA ALA A 241 -27.18 20.28 27.55
C ALA A 241 -25.88 19.47 27.69
N GLU A 242 -25.43 19.22 28.92
CA GLU A 242 -24.23 18.41 29.16
C GLU A 242 -24.47 16.93 28.83
N GLN A 243 -25.64 16.41 29.22
CA GLN A 243 -26.03 15.05 28.89
C GLN A 243 -26.06 14.84 27.37
N LEU A 244 -26.62 15.78 26.61
CA LEU A 244 -26.63 15.70 25.15
C LEU A 244 -25.22 15.63 24.57
N ARG A 245 -24.25 16.42 25.08
CA ARG A 245 -22.85 16.34 24.65
C ARG A 245 -22.23 14.96 24.93
N GLN A 246 -22.51 14.39 26.10
CA GLN A 246 -22.03 13.05 26.45
C GLN A 246 -22.65 11.98 25.54
N ILE A 247 -23.95 12.06 25.23
CA ILE A 247 -24.63 11.16 24.29
C ILE A 247 -24.02 11.28 22.89
N ARG A 248 -23.82 12.50 22.38
CA ARG A 248 -23.19 12.70 21.06
C ARG A 248 -21.76 12.16 21.00
N THR A 249 -21.02 12.29 22.11
CA THR A 249 -19.68 11.70 22.22
C THR A 249 -19.75 10.17 22.18
N ALA A 250 -20.68 9.56 22.93
CA ALA A 250 -20.88 8.12 22.93
C ALA A 250 -21.34 7.59 21.56
N GLU A 251 -22.20 8.32 20.85
CA GLU A 251 -22.62 8.00 19.47
C GLU A 251 -21.44 8.04 18.50
N TYR A 252 -20.60 9.08 18.59
CA TYR A 252 -19.38 9.17 17.77
C TYR A 252 -18.43 8.00 18.04
N VAL A 253 -18.18 7.68 19.31
CA VAL A 253 -17.31 6.54 19.68
C VAL A 253 -17.91 5.22 19.22
N ALA A 254 -19.22 5.01 19.37
CA ALA A 254 -19.89 3.80 18.89
C ALA A 254 -19.76 3.65 17.36
N ALA A 255 -19.96 4.75 16.61
CA ALA A 255 -19.77 4.74 15.17
C ALA A 255 -18.31 4.43 14.79
N ASP A 256 -17.32 5.07 15.42
CA ASP A 256 -15.91 4.81 15.11
C ASP A 256 -15.48 3.39 15.51
N LEU A 257 -15.97 2.86 16.63
CA LEU A 257 -15.71 1.49 17.07
C LEU A 257 -16.24 0.46 16.08
N LEU A 258 -17.50 0.60 15.63
CA LEU A 258 -18.11 -0.30 14.65
C LEU A 258 -17.46 -0.18 13.27
N ARG A 259 -17.13 1.04 12.83
CA ARG A 259 -16.34 1.27 11.62
C ARG A 259 -14.98 0.56 11.70
N ALA A 260 -14.27 0.74 12.82
CA ALA A 260 -12.98 0.11 13.06
C ALA A 260 -13.09 -1.41 13.06
N ALA A 261 -14.12 -1.98 13.66
CA ALA A 261 -14.35 -3.43 13.66
C ALA A 261 -14.74 -4.00 12.29
N ALA A 262 -15.26 -3.16 11.39
CA ALA A 262 -15.56 -3.54 10.01
C ALA A 262 -14.33 -3.47 9.07
N GLN A 263 -13.25 -2.79 9.46
CA GLN A 263 -12.12 -2.47 8.56
C GLN A 263 -10.73 -2.86 9.12
N GLU A 264 -10.58 -2.88 10.44
CA GLU A 264 -9.29 -2.85 11.13
C GLU A 264 -9.23 -3.84 12.30
N THR A 265 -10.04 -3.64 13.36
CA THR A 265 -9.92 -4.36 14.63
C THR A 265 -10.50 -5.76 14.54
N GLY A 266 -9.76 -6.76 15.04
CA GLY A 266 -10.22 -8.15 15.03
C GLY A 266 -10.33 -8.75 13.63
N LEU A 267 -9.75 -8.15 12.58
CA LEU A 267 -9.85 -8.63 11.17
C LEU A 267 -8.51 -9.06 10.55
N ARG A 268 -7.39 -9.00 11.30
CA ARG A 268 -6.08 -9.50 10.86
C ARG A 268 -6.03 -11.03 10.82
N LEU A 269 -4.99 -11.57 10.19
CA LEU A 269 -4.68 -12.99 10.25
C LEU A 269 -4.44 -13.41 11.71
N GLU A 270 -4.82 -14.64 12.05
CA GLU A 270 -4.71 -15.16 13.42
C GLU A 270 -3.27 -15.12 13.95
N GLU A 271 -2.30 -15.39 13.07
CA GLU A 271 -0.85 -15.33 13.33
C GLU A 271 -0.34 -13.91 13.66
N GLU A 272 -1.09 -12.84 13.34
CA GLU A 272 -0.73 -11.46 13.69
C GLU A 272 -1.18 -11.06 15.11
N TYR A 273 -1.91 -11.93 15.80
CA TYR A 273 -2.36 -11.72 17.17
C TYR A 273 -1.57 -12.60 18.15
N PRO A 274 -1.36 -12.13 19.39
CA PRO A 274 -0.77 -12.96 20.43
C PRO A 274 -1.69 -14.13 20.79
N SER A 275 -1.12 -15.18 21.37
CA SER A 275 -1.90 -16.30 21.88
C SER A 275 -2.87 -15.88 22.99
N GLY A 276 -4.03 -16.54 23.05
CA GLY A 276 -5.06 -16.27 24.07
C GLY A 276 -6.05 -15.13 23.74
N VAL A 277 -6.00 -14.56 22.54
CA VAL A 277 -6.99 -13.59 22.07
C VAL A 277 -8.27 -14.31 21.59
N ASP A 278 -9.42 -13.92 22.14
CA ASP A 278 -10.73 -14.40 21.68
C ASP A 278 -11.35 -13.43 20.66
N ILE A 279 -10.93 -13.56 19.40
CA ILE A 279 -11.40 -12.73 18.27
C ILE A 279 -12.89 -13.00 17.99
N ALA A 280 -13.31 -14.27 18.07
CA ALA A 280 -14.68 -14.67 17.78
C ALA A 280 -15.65 -14.04 18.78
N GLY A 281 -15.38 -14.19 20.08
CA GLY A 281 -16.17 -13.55 21.13
C GLY A 281 -16.14 -12.02 21.01
N TYR A 282 -15.00 -11.42 20.67
CA TYR A 282 -14.90 -9.97 20.45
C TYR A 282 -15.87 -9.51 19.35
N ARG A 283 -15.93 -10.25 18.24
CA ARG A 283 -16.82 -9.95 17.11
C ARG A 283 -18.29 -10.16 17.48
N GLU A 284 -18.61 -11.21 18.22
CA GLU A 284 -19.99 -11.52 18.66
C GLU A 284 -20.55 -10.46 19.62
N GLU A 285 -19.74 -9.98 20.55
CA GLU A 285 -20.12 -8.90 21.49
C GLU A 285 -20.43 -7.60 20.75
N LEU A 286 -19.57 -7.20 19.79
CA LEU A 286 -19.83 -6.04 18.94
C LEU A 286 -21.08 -6.23 18.06
N ALA A 287 -21.33 -7.43 17.55
CA ALA A 287 -22.52 -7.70 16.74
C ALA A 287 -23.78 -7.59 17.58
N THR A 288 -23.73 -8.05 18.83
CA THR A 288 -24.81 -7.85 19.81
C THR A 288 -25.05 -6.39 20.07
N PHE A 289 -24.00 -5.61 20.36
CA PHE A 289 -24.12 -4.16 20.54
C PHE A 289 -24.72 -3.45 19.31
N ALA A 290 -24.25 -3.80 18.10
CA ALA A 290 -24.79 -3.27 16.86
C ALA A 290 -26.28 -3.57 16.70
N ARG A 291 -26.73 -4.81 17.00
CA ARG A 291 -28.16 -5.17 16.93
C ARG A 291 -29.00 -4.37 17.92
N ARG A 292 -28.52 -4.17 19.14
CA ARG A 292 -29.24 -3.39 20.17
C ARG A 292 -29.44 -1.93 19.75
N LEU A 293 -28.46 -1.33 19.07
CA LEU A 293 -28.59 0.03 18.51
C LEU A 293 -29.75 0.16 17.49
N PHE A 294 -30.10 -0.93 16.79
CA PHE A 294 -31.23 -0.98 15.85
C PHE A 294 -32.57 -1.28 16.53
N SER A 295 -32.59 -2.22 17.48
CA SER A 295 -33.85 -2.76 18.03
C SER A 295 -34.32 -2.04 19.30
N GLU A 296 -33.40 -1.67 20.19
CA GLU A 296 -33.73 -1.16 21.52
C GLU A 296 -33.74 0.38 21.58
N ARG A 297 -32.96 1.04 20.72
CA ARG A 297 -32.79 2.51 20.73
C ARG A 297 -33.52 3.18 19.57
N LYS A 298 -34.62 3.89 19.87
CA LYS A 298 -35.46 4.57 18.86
C LYS A 298 -34.76 5.72 18.13
N ASN A 299 -33.89 6.48 18.81
CA ASN A 299 -33.30 7.71 18.29
C ASN A 299 -31.80 7.56 17.96
N THR A 300 -31.40 6.40 17.43
CA THR A 300 -30.03 6.21 16.96
C THR A 300 -29.82 7.03 15.67
N PRO A 301 -28.79 7.90 15.60
CA PRO A 301 -28.58 8.73 14.43
C PRO A 301 -28.11 7.90 13.22
N TRP A 302 -28.46 8.36 12.02
CA TRP A 302 -28.19 7.64 10.77
C TRP A 302 -26.72 7.20 10.61
N TYR A 303 -25.75 8.04 11.00
CA TYR A 303 -24.34 7.74 10.82
C TYR A 303 -23.86 6.58 11.70
N VAL A 304 -24.46 6.39 12.89
CA VAL A 304 -24.19 5.22 13.76
C VAL A 304 -24.81 3.97 13.17
N LEU A 305 -26.06 4.08 12.70
CA LEU A 305 -26.76 2.97 12.06
C LEU A 305 -26.04 2.48 10.80
N GLN A 306 -25.50 3.38 9.98
CA GLN A 306 -24.67 3.03 8.83
C GLN A 306 -23.45 2.18 9.23
N GLN A 307 -22.69 2.58 10.26
CA GLN A 307 -21.53 1.79 10.71
C GLN A 307 -21.94 0.46 11.34
N ALA A 308 -23.06 0.42 12.06
CA ALA A 308 -23.63 -0.81 12.59
C ALA A 308 -24.06 -1.77 11.47
N SER A 309 -24.77 -1.29 10.43
CA SER A 309 -25.14 -2.09 9.26
C SER A 309 -23.92 -2.62 8.52
N LEU A 310 -22.90 -1.77 8.31
CA LEU A 310 -21.66 -2.17 7.65
C LEU A 310 -20.96 -3.28 8.45
N TYR A 311 -20.85 -3.12 9.77
CA TYR A 311 -20.23 -4.13 10.63
C TYR A 311 -20.98 -5.46 10.59
N LEU A 312 -22.31 -5.45 10.70
CA LEU A 312 -23.14 -6.65 10.59
C LEU A 312 -22.98 -7.33 9.23
N ALA A 313 -22.93 -6.55 8.14
CA ALA A 313 -22.67 -7.08 6.80
C ALA A 313 -21.29 -7.75 6.70
N VAL A 314 -20.23 -7.16 7.27
CA VAL A 314 -18.88 -7.78 7.31
C VAL A 314 -18.86 -9.07 8.13
N MET A 315 -19.66 -9.15 9.20
CA MET A 315 -19.86 -10.37 9.98
C MET A 315 -20.82 -11.38 9.31
N ASN A 316 -21.34 -11.07 8.11
CA ASN A 316 -22.33 -11.87 7.40
C ASN A 316 -23.63 -12.10 8.21
N ASP A 317 -23.99 -11.14 9.08
CA ASP A 317 -25.22 -11.12 9.87
C ASP A 317 -26.26 -10.22 9.19
N PHE A 318 -27.36 -10.84 8.72
CA PHE A 318 -28.48 -10.14 8.07
C PHE A 318 -29.78 -10.22 8.88
N SER A 319 -29.70 -10.52 10.17
CA SER A 319 -30.87 -10.66 11.07
C SER A 319 -31.80 -9.46 11.07
N LEU A 320 -31.28 -8.26 10.79
CA LEU A 320 -32.01 -6.99 10.81
C LEU A 320 -32.35 -6.43 9.43
N ALA A 321 -32.09 -7.18 8.34
CA ALA A 321 -32.25 -6.67 6.99
C ALA A 321 -33.71 -6.32 6.60
N SER A 322 -34.70 -6.81 7.35
CA SER A 322 -36.12 -6.49 7.20
C SER A 322 -36.65 -5.53 8.28
N SER A 323 -35.75 -4.92 9.07
CA SER A 323 -36.14 -3.94 10.09
C SER A 323 -36.64 -2.64 9.45
N PRO A 324 -37.70 -2.00 9.99
CA PRO A 324 -38.17 -0.70 9.49
C PRO A 324 -37.08 0.38 9.56
N THR A 325 -36.14 0.25 10.51
CA THR A 325 -34.99 1.17 10.62
C THR A 325 -34.05 1.11 9.41
N MET A 326 -34.03 -0.02 8.67
CA MET A 326 -33.25 -0.16 7.44
C MET A 326 -33.90 0.54 6.23
N GLU A 327 -35.17 0.95 6.34
CA GLU A 327 -35.91 1.64 5.27
C GLU A 327 -35.66 3.15 5.23
N LEU A 328 -34.85 3.68 6.14
CA LEU A 328 -34.41 5.08 6.12
C LEU A 328 -33.59 5.37 4.85
N ASP A 329 -33.84 6.51 4.22
CA ASP A 329 -33.18 6.92 2.97
C ASP A 329 -31.64 6.93 3.10
N GLU A 330 -31.13 7.37 4.26
CA GLU A 330 -29.69 7.40 4.56
C GLU A 330 -29.06 5.99 4.62
N LEU A 331 -29.85 4.93 4.80
CA LEU A 331 -29.39 3.54 4.85
C LEU A 331 -29.58 2.80 3.51
N SER A 332 -30.12 3.44 2.48
CA SER A 332 -30.43 2.80 1.19
C SER A 332 -29.24 2.03 0.56
N GLU A 333 -28.01 2.55 0.64
CA GLU A 333 -26.81 1.84 0.16
C GLU A 333 -26.43 0.63 1.03
N HIS A 334 -26.69 0.68 2.33
CA HIS A 334 -26.43 -0.43 3.26
C HIS A 334 -27.48 -1.53 3.09
N GLN A 335 -28.72 -1.16 2.80
CA GLN A 335 -29.76 -2.10 2.39
C GLN A 335 -29.40 -2.77 1.07
N ARG A 336 -28.94 -2.02 0.05
CA ARG A 336 -28.42 -2.58 -1.21
C ARG A 336 -27.24 -3.52 -0.96
N LEU A 337 -26.32 -3.17 -0.07
CA LEU A 337 -25.21 -4.05 0.31
C LEU A 337 -25.72 -5.36 0.90
N ALA A 338 -26.63 -5.32 1.88
CA ALA A 338 -27.22 -6.52 2.47
C ALA A 338 -27.93 -7.40 1.43
N SER A 339 -28.76 -6.80 0.56
CA SER A 339 -29.46 -7.51 -0.52
C SER A 339 -28.50 -8.16 -1.52
N THR A 340 -27.42 -7.46 -1.90
CA THR A 340 -26.42 -7.99 -2.85
C THR A 340 -25.54 -9.09 -2.24
N MET A 341 -25.18 -8.99 -0.96
CA MET A 341 -24.47 -10.05 -0.24
C MET A 341 -25.31 -11.33 -0.11
N ARG A 342 -26.64 -11.19 -0.04
CA ARG A 342 -27.60 -12.31 -0.10
C ARG A 342 -27.91 -12.80 -1.51
N TYR A 343 -27.37 -12.13 -2.55
CA TYR A 343 -27.67 -12.41 -3.96
C TYR A 343 -29.18 -12.39 -4.28
N GLU A 344 -29.91 -11.44 -3.69
CA GLU A 344 -31.34 -11.26 -3.97
C GLU A 344 -31.59 -11.00 -5.46
N PRO A 345 -32.60 -11.63 -6.09
CA PRO A 345 -32.88 -11.41 -7.52
C PRO A 345 -33.12 -9.93 -7.84
N MET A 346 -32.36 -9.39 -8.78
CA MET A 346 -32.47 -8.00 -9.24
C MET A 346 -32.32 -7.94 -10.77
N HIS A 347 -32.99 -7.00 -11.42
CA HIS A 347 -32.92 -6.79 -12.87
C HIS A 347 -33.04 -5.30 -13.24
N SER A 348 -32.72 -4.97 -14.49
CA SER A 348 -32.86 -3.63 -15.07
C SER A 348 -32.19 -2.54 -14.21
N GLU A 349 -32.87 -1.42 -13.98
CA GLU A 349 -32.36 -0.29 -13.21
C GLU A 349 -31.94 -0.67 -11.77
N HIS A 350 -32.70 -1.55 -11.10
CA HIS A 350 -32.38 -1.98 -9.74
C HIS A 350 -31.04 -2.71 -9.67
N LEU A 351 -30.80 -3.61 -10.62
CA LEU A 351 -29.51 -4.30 -10.71
C LEU A 351 -28.37 -3.32 -10.99
N LEU A 352 -28.56 -2.39 -11.93
CA LEU A 352 -27.58 -1.37 -12.26
C LEU A 352 -27.22 -0.50 -11.03
N LYS A 353 -28.23 -0.05 -10.27
CA LYS A 353 -28.02 0.72 -9.03
C LYS A 353 -27.37 -0.09 -7.91
N ALA A 354 -27.57 -1.40 -7.88
CA ALA A 354 -27.00 -2.30 -6.87
C ALA A 354 -25.55 -2.71 -7.16
N LEU A 355 -25.06 -2.55 -8.40
CA LEU A 355 -23.70 -2.98 -8.79
C LEU A 355 -22.58 -2.38 -7.92
N PRO A 356 -22.56 -1.08 -7.56
CA PRO A 356 -21.51 -0.56 -6.68
C PRO A 356 -21.46 -1.30 -5.33
N ALA A 357 -22.61 -1.55 -4.71
CA ALA A 357 -22.71 -2.32 -3.48
C ALA A 357 -22.30 -3.80 -3.68
N ALA A 358 -22.66 -4.41 -4.81
CA ALA A 358 -22.26 -5.77 -5.15
C ALA A 358 -20.74 -5.91 -5.35
N LEU A 359 -20.07 -4.89 -5.91
CA LEU A 359 -18.61 -4.87 -6.03
C LEU A 359 -17.92 -4.71 -4.67
N VAL A 360 -18.54 -3.99 -3.73
CA VAL A 360 -18.09 -3.92 -2.33
C VAL A 360 -18.32 -5.26 -1.63
N ALA A 361 -19.47 -5.90 -1.84
CA ALA A 361 -19.76 -7.23 -1.32
C ALA A 361 -18.70 -8.26 -1.76
N GLN A 362 -18.21 -8.18 -2.99
CA GLN A 362 -17.11 -9.04 -3.48
C GLN A 362 -15.74 -8.73 -2.88
N GLN A 363 -15.57 -7.59 -2.20
CA GLN A 363 -14.36 -7.30 -1.40
C GLN A 363 -14.48 -7.82 0.03
N ILE A 364 -15.70 -7.78 0.60
CA ILE A 364 -15.98 -8.28 1.95
C ILE A 364 -15.97 -9.81 1.97
N THR A 365 -16.77 -10.44 1.09
CA THR A 365 -16.91 -11.89 0.99
C THR A 365 -16.77 -12.31 -0.48
N PRO A 366 -15.53 -12.49 -0.98
CA PRO A 366 -15.28 -12.82 -2.37
C PRO A 366 -15.92 -14.16 -2.76
N ASN A 367 -16.80 -14.14 -3.76
CA ASN A 367 -17.40 -15.33 -4.36
C ASN A 367 -17.76 -15.08 -5.82
N GLY A 368 -16.73 -15.05 -6.68
CA GLY A 368 -16.88 -14.75 -8.11
C GLY A 368 -17.86 -15.68 -8.82
N ARG A 369 -17.96 -16.95 -8.41
CA ARG A 369 -18.90 -17.91 -9.03
C ARG A 369 -20.36 -17.57 -8.74
N ARG A 370 -20.73 -17.28 -7.48
CA ARG A 370 -22.10 -16.87 -7.14
C ARG A 370 -22.43 -15.52 -7.75
N PHE A 371 -21.50 -14.57 -7.69
CA PHE A 371 -21.63 -13.28 -8.35
C PHE A 371 -21.92 -13.42 -9.85
N GLY A 372 -21.12 -14.23 -10.55
CA GLY A 372 -21.29 -14.49 -11.98
C GLY A 372 -22.68 -15.04 -12.32
N SER A 373 -23.17 -16.02 -11.55
CA SER A 373 -24.50 -16.58 -11.73
C SER A 373 -25.63 -15.57 -11.45
N TRP A 374 -25.51 -14.79 -10.37
CA TRP A 374 -26.47 -13.76 -9.99
C TRP A 374 -26.60 -12.67 -11.07
N ILE A 375 -25.48 -12.17 -11.60
CA ILE A 375 -25.49 -11.21 -12.71
C ILE A 375 -26.10 -11.82 -13.98
N GLN A 376 -25.78 -13.08 -14.31
CA GLN A 376 -26.37 -13.74 -15.48
C GLN A 376 -27.89 -13.86 -15.38
N GLU A 377 -28.42 -14.18 -14.21
CA GLU A 377 -29.87 -14.25 -13.96
C GLU A 377 -30.52 -12.88 -14.12
N GLY A 378 -29.94 -11.84 -13.50
CA GLY A 378 -30.44 -10.48 -13.63
C GLY A 378 -30.38 -9.94 -15.06
N LEU A 379 -29.33 -10.26 -15.82
CA LEU A 379 -29.21 -9.90 -17.24
C LEU A 379 -30.23 -10.62 -18.12
N LYS A 380 -30.54 -11.89 -17.83
CA LYS A 380 -31.60 -12.65 -18.54
C LYS A 380 -32.99 -12.05 -18.32
N SER A 381 -33.25 -11.55 -17.12
CA SER A 381 -34.52 -10.91 -16.75
C SER A 381 -34.61 -9.45 -17.20
N THR A 382 -33.50 -8.83 -17.62
CA THR A 382 -33.47 -7.45 -18.13
C THR A 382 -33.80 -7.44 -19.61
N GLN A 383 -34.94 -6.86 -20.02
CA GLN A 383 -35.36 -6.83 -21.42
C GLN A 383 -34.67 -5.72 -22.24
N GLU A 384 -34.36 -4.59 -21.61
CA GLU A 384 -33.76 -3.44 -22.30
C GLU A 384 -32.25 -3.62 -22.50
N GLU A 385 -31.80 -3.55 -23.76
CA GLU A 385 -30.38 -3.67 -24.11
C GLU A 385 -29.51 -2.58 -23.48
N GLY A 386 -30.06 -1.38 -23.27
CA GLY A 386 -29.36 -0.26 -22.63
C GLY A 386 -28.87 -0.60 -21.23
N TYR A 387 -29.72 -1.19 -20.38
CA TYR A 387 -29.33 -1.64 -19.04
C TYR A 387 -28.33 -2.79 -19.11
N GLN A 388 -28.51 -3.76 -20.00
CA GLN A 388 -27.55 -4.86 -20.18
C GLN A 388 -26.15 -4.34 -20.55
N LYS A 389 -26.06 -3.39 -21.50
CA LYS A 389 -24.80 -2.74 -21.91
C LYS A 389 -24.17 -1.99 -20.73
N ALA A 390 -24.97 -1.22 -19.99
CA ALA A 390 -24.50 -0.46 -18.83
C ALA A 390 -23.95 -1.36 -17.70
N ILE A 391 -24.64 -2.46 -17.40
CA ILE A 391 -24.23 -3.44 -16.38
C ILE A 391 -22.89 -4.08 -16.76
N ILE A 392 -22.77 -4.60 -17.98
CA ILE A 392 -21.53 -5.23 -18.45
C ILE A 392 -20.38 -4.23 -18.48
N LYS A 393 -20.61 -3.00 -18.97
CA LYS A 393 -19.61 -1.93 -19.00
C LYS A 393 -19.14 -1.57 -17.60
N MET A 394 -20.05 -1.44 -16.62
CA MET A 394 -19.70 -1.11 -15.24
C MET A 394 -18.84 -2.21 -14.59
N ILE A 395 -19.14 -3.49 -14.82
CA ILE A 395 -18.33 -4.60 -14.30
C ILE A 395 -16.96 -4.61 -14.98
N ALA A 396 -16.91 -4.53 -16.32
CA ALA A 396 -15.66 -4.55 -17.08
C ALA A 396 -14.68 -3.44 -16.66
N MET A 397 -15.18 -2.22 -16.46
CA MET A 397 -14.37 -1.08 -16.06
C MET A 397 -13.83 -1.25 -14.63
N ASN A 398 -14.64 -1.73 -13.68
CA ASN A 398 -14.22 -1.75 -12.28
C ASN A 398 -13.51 -3.05 -11.87
N ARG A 399 -14.01 -4.22 -12.31
CA ARG A 399 -13.55 -5.56 -11.93
C ARG A 399 -13.64 -6.53 -13.12
N SER A 400 -12.68 -6.41 -14.05
CA SER A 400 -12.57 -7.28 -15.24
C SER A 400 -12.43 -8.76 -14.88
N ASP A 401 -11.78 -9.06 -13.77
CA ASP A 401 -11.66 -10.41 -13.19
C ASP A 401 -13.04 -11.01 -12.85
N LEU A 402 -13.97 -10.22 -12.30
CA LEU A 402 -15.32 -10.67 -12.00
C LEU A 402 -16.15 -10.87 -13.26
N LEU A 403 -15.88 -10.11 -14.32
CA LEU A 403 -16.55 -10.28 -15.61
C LEU A 403 -16.25 -11.65 -16.22
N GLU A 404 -15.06 -12.24 -16.01
CA GLU A 404 -14.75 -13.60 -16.47
C GLU A 404 -15.76 -14.60 -15.91
N TYR A 405 -16.09 -14.50 -14.61
CA TYR A 405 -17.09 -15.37 -13.99
C TYR A 405 -18.50 -15.15 -14.55
N VAL A 406 -18.85 -13.91 -14.90
CA VAL A 406 -20.13 -13.59 -15.56
C VAL A 406 -20.19 -14.18 -16.97
N LEU A 407 -19.10 -14.11 -17.74
CA LEU A 407 -19.08 -14.57 -19.15
C LEU A 407 -19.05 -16.10 -19.27
N PHE A 408 -18.35 -16.77 -18.35
CA PHE A 408 -18.07 -18.21 -18.43
C PHE A 408 -18.70 -19.06 -17.31
N SER A 409 -19.60 -18.51 -16.49
CA SER A 409 -20.46 -19.34 -15.62
C SER A 409 -21.26 -20.35 -16.45
N ARG A 410 -21.63 -21.50 -15.84
CA ARG A 410 -22.19 -22.73 -16.46
C ARG A 410 -23.59 -22.58 -17.08
N SER A 411 -23.84 -21.50 -17.83
CA SER A 411 -25.04 -21.34 -18.66
C SER A 411 -24.77 -21.89 -20.06
N ARG A 412 -25.55 -22.91 -20.48
CA ARG A 412 -25.44 -23.56 -21.80
C ARG A 412 -25.89 -22.69 -22.98
N MET A 413 -26.53 -21.55 -22.74
CA MET A 413 -27.07 -20.68 -23.79
C MET A 413 -26.16 -19.48 -24.07
N THR A 414 -25.90 -19.22 -25.34
CA THR A 414 -25.31 -17.98 -25.86
C THR A 414 -26.34 -16.86 -25.75
N SER A 415 -26.13 -15.95 -24.81
CA SER A 415 -27.00 -14.78 -24.62
C SER A 415 -26.46 -13.58 -25.39
N LYS A 416 -27.36 -12.79 -26.01
CA LYS A 416 -27.01 -11.61 -26.83
C LYS A 416 -26.14 -10.60 -26.06
N TRP A 417 -26.38 -10.42 -24.75
CA TRP A 417 -25.64 -9.47 -23.92
C TRP A 417 -24.12 -9.71 -23.86
N LYS A 418 -23.63 -10.91 -24.21
CA LYS A 418 -22.17 -11.20 -24.26
C LYS A 418 -21.44 -10.31 -25.27
N GLN A 419 -22.12 -9.82 -26.30
CA GLN A 419 -21.54 -8.91 -27.29
C GLN A 419 -21.11 -7.57 -26.69
N PHE A 420 -21.72 -7.16 -25.57
CA PHE A 420 -21.38 -5.91 -24.88
C PHE A 420 -20.10 -6.00 -24.04
N ALA A 421 -19.56 -7.20 -23.84
CA ALA A 421 -18.26 -7.37 -23.22
C ALA A 421 -17.13 -6.99 -24.20
N PRO A 422 -15.97 -6.52 -23.71
CA PRO A 422 -14.81 -6.22 -24.55
C PRO A 422 -14.43 -7.43 -25.42
N PRO A 423 -14.11 -7.27 -26.72
CA PRO A 423 -13.79 -8.37 -27.62
C PRO A 423 -12.77 -9.35 -27.03
N ALA A 424 -11.71 -8.82 -26.41
CA ALA A 424 -10.63 -9.59 -25.79
C ALA A 424 -11.10 -10.53 -24.67
N MET A 425 -12.25 -10.24 -24.04
CA MET A 425 -12.76 -11.00 -22.90
C MET A 425 -13.89 -11.96 -23.27
N ARG A 426 -14.44 -11.87 -24.49
CA ARG A 426 -15.59 -12.69 -24.93
C ARG A 426 -15.24 -14.17 -25.04
N GLU A 427 -13.96 -14.49 -25.27
CA GLU A 427 -13.46 -15.84 -25.43
C GLU A 427 -12.46 -16.21 -24.33
N ARG A 428 -12.48 -17.48 -23.94
CA ARG A 428 -11.52 -18.04 -22.97
C ARG A 428 -10.56 -18.95 -23.71
N ALA A 429 -9.27 -18.71 -23.56
CA ALA A 429 -8.25 -19.63 -24.05
C ALA A 429 -8.45 -21.01 -23.39
N LYS A 430 -8.82 -22.03 -24.17
CA LYS A 430 -9.10 -23.39 -23.66
C LYS A 430 -7.84 -24.10 -23.14
N LYS A 431 -6.66 -23.69 -23.59
CA LYS A 431 -5.34 -24.13 -23.12
C LYS A 431 -4.36 -22.95 -23.19
N PRO A 432 -3.42 -22.83 -22.23
CA PRO A 432 -2.36 -21.83 -22.34
C PRO A 432 -1.54 -22.10 -23.60
N LEU A 433 -1.40 -21.08 -24.44
CA LEU A 433 -0.55 -21.13 -25.61
C LEU A 433 0.91 -21.24 -25.14
N SER A 434 1.62 -22.26 -25.61
CA SER A 434 3.08 -22.36 -25.46
C SER A 434 3.70 -21.92 -26.78
N LEU A 435 4.55 -20.90 -26.73
CA LEU A 435 5.24 -20.38 -27.91
C LEU A 435 6.46 -21.25 -28.28
N GLY A 436 6.90 -22.12 -27.36
CA GLY A 436 8.08 -22.98 -27.50
C GLY A 436 8.15 -23.79 -28.80
N GLY A 437 9.18 -23.50 -29.61
CA GLY A 437 9.67 -24.29 -30.75
C GLY A 437 8.86 -24.21 -32.06
N LYS A 438 7.67 -23.60 -32.06
CA LYS A 438 6.87 -23.42 -33.28
C LYS A 438 7.15 -22.05 -33.90
N GLY A 439 7.86 -22.05 -35.03
CA GLY A 439 7.96 -20.90 -35.91
C GLY A 439 6.81 -20.83 -36.92
N ALA A 440 6.46 -19.61 -37.33
CA ALA A 440 5.59 -19.30 -38.46
C ALA A 440 4.11 -19.72 -38.36
N ALA A 441 3.42 -19.30 -37.30
CA ALA A 441 1.95 -19.27 -37.29
C ALA A 441 1.47 -17.85 -36.97
N LYS A 442 0.47 -17.37 -37.72
CA LYS A 442 -0.21 -16.11 -37.47
C LYS A 442 -1.02 -16.22 -36.19
N LEU A 443 -0.60 -15.51 -35.15
CA LEU A 443 -1.19 -15.55 -33.81
C LEU A 443 -1.75 -14.19 -33.42
N ASN A 444 -2.89 -14.17 -32.74
CA ASN A 444 -3.45 -12.94 -32.18
C ASN A 444 -2.53 -12.40 -31.06
N LEU A 445 -2.23 -11.09 -31.08
CA LEU A 445 -1.35 -10.44 -30.08
C LEU A 445 -1.86 -10.71 -28.66
N PHE A 446 -3.17 -10.60 -28.41
CA PHE A 446 -3.71 -10.87 -27.07
C PHE A 446 -3.39 -12.30 -26.60
N SER A 447 -3.55 -13.31 -27.46
CA SER A 447 -3.21 -14.69 -27.13
C SER A 447 -1.71 -14.88 -26.85
N VAL A 448 -0.83 -14.17 -27.57
CA VAL A 448 0.62 -14.19 -27.32
C VAL A 448 0.97 -13.51 -25.99
N THR A 449 0.26 -12.45 -25.61
CA THR A 449 0.49 -11.74 -24.34
C THR A 449 0.09 -12.56 -23.11
N GLN A 450 -0.93 -13.41 -23.27
CA GLN A 450 -1.35 -14.37 -22.24
C GLN A 450 -0.40 -15.57 -22.09
N ALA A 451 0.48 -15.83 -23.06
CA ALA A 451 1.40 -16.96 -23.00
C ALA A 451 2.38 -16.87 -21.80
N PRO A 452 2.69 -17.98 -21.11
CA PRO A 452 3.70 -18.03 -20.04
C PRO A 452 5.08 -17.51 -20.46
N ASP A 453 5.50 -17.83 -21.68
CA ASP A 453 6.79 -17.51 -22.27
C ASP A 453 6.75 -16.26 -23.17
N SER A 454 5.74 -15.39 -22.99
CA SER A 454 5.59 -14.17 -23.79
C SER A 454 6.81 -13.25 -23.72
N PRO A 455 7.39 -12.83 -24.87
CA PRO A 455 8.55 -11.94 -24.89
C PRO A 455 8.20 -10.49 -24.50
N PHE A 456 6.91 -10.12 -24.52
CA PHE A 456 6.45 -8.74 -24.28
C PHE A 456 6.50 -8.31 -22.80
N ARG A 457 6.77 -9.23 -21.87
CA ARG A 457 7.03 -8.88 -20.47
C ARG A 457 8.43 -8.29 -20.25
N GLN A 458 9.27 -8.33 -21.27
CA GLN A 458 10.60 -7.73 -21.30
C GLN A 458 10.63 -6.57 -22.29
N GLU A 459 11.49 -5.59 -22.03
CA GLU A 459 11.66 -4.42 -22.92
C GLU A 459 11.96 -4.82 -24.37
N ASN A 460 12.81 -5.82 -24.56
CA ASN A 460 13.25 -6.24 -25.89
C ASN A 460 12.08 -6.73 -26.76
N GLY A 461 11.16 -7.52 -26.20
CA GLY A 461 9.98 -7.95 -26.94
C GLY A 461 9.06 -6.78 -27.29
N LEU A 462 8.89 -5.82 -26.38
CA LEU A 462 8.09 -4.61 -26.64
C LEU A 462 8.72 -3.72 -27.71
N LEU A 463 10.05 -3.62 -27.77
CA LEU A 463 10.75 -2.89 -28.82
C LEU A 463 10.52 -3.51 -30.20
N LEU A 464 10.50 -4.85 -30.31
CA LEU A 464 10.14 -5.53 -31.56
C LEU A 464 8.69 -5.24 -31.97
N LEU A 465 7.75 -5.32 -31.02
CA LEU A 465 6.36 -5.00 -31.27
C LEU A 465 6.18 -3.54 -31.73
N ALA A 466 6.81 -2.60 -31.03
CA ALA A 466 6.79 -1.18 -31.38
C ALA A 466 7.40 -0.93 -32.77
N LYS A 467 8.55 -1.54 -33.08
CA LYS A 467 9.19 -1.44 -34.40
C LYS A 467 8.26 -1.93 -35.51
N ALA A 468 7.64 -3.10 -35.32
CA ALA A 468 6.77 -3.71 -36.33
C ALA A 468 5.48 -2.90 -36.55
N LEU A 469 4.85 -2.41 -35.47
CA LEU A 469 3.69 -1.53 -35.56
C LEU A 469 4.03 -0.22 -36.29
N LEU A 470 5.10 0.46 -35.88
CA LEU A 470 5.51 1.75 -36.46
C LEU A 470 5.99 1.64 -37.91
N SER A 471 6.42 0.46 -38.35
CA SER A 471 6.79 0.19 -39.75
C SER A 471 5.57 -0.06 -40.65
N THR A 472 4.35 -0.15 -40.09
CA THR A 472 3.14 -0.43 -40.87
C THR A 472 2.61 0.87 -41.51
N GLU A 473 2.27 0.80 -42.80
CA GLU A 473 1.70 1.94 -43.51
C GLU A 473 0.35 2.39 -42.90
N GLY A 474 0.20 3.71 -42.73
CA GLY A 474 -1.02 4.30 -42.17
C GLY A 474 -1.28 4.00 -40.69
N ILE A 475 -0.27 3.54 -39.93
CA ILE A 475 -0.43 3.14 -38.53
C ILE A 475 -1.00 4.24 -37.63
N GLU A 476 -0.63 5.51 -37.84
CA GLU A 476 -1.12 6.63 -37.03
C GLU A 476 -2.65 6.71 -37.07
N GLU A 477 -3.23 6.60 -38.27
CA GLU A 477 -4.67 6.66 -38.46
C GLU A 477 -5.38 5.45 -37.86
N LYS A 478 -4.80 4.25 -38.03
CA LYS A 478 -5.34 3.03 -37.42
C LYS A 478 -5.35 3.10 -35.88
N LEU A 479 -4.28 3.66 -35.30
CA LEU A 479 -4.18 3.89 -33.86
C LEU A 479 -5.21 4.92 -33.37
N ARG A 480 -5.45 6.00 -34.13
CA ARG A 480 -6.51 6.99 -33.82
C ARG A 480 -7.90 6.37 -33.83
N LYS A 481 -8.16 5.44 -34.77
CA LYS A 481 -9.44 4.71 -34.89
C LYS A 481 -9.68 3.66 -33.79
N GLY A 482 -8.78 3.51 -32.82
CA GLY A 482 -9.01 2.68 -31.65
C GLY A 482 -8.49 1.24 -31.75
N LEU A 483 -7.45 1.00 -32.56
CA LEU A 483 -6.75 -0.29 -32.64
C LEU A 483 -6.46 -0.87 -31.25
N ALA A 484 -6.91 -2.08 -30.99
CA ALA A 484 -6.72 -2.81 -29.74
C ALA A 484 -5.81 -4.03 -29.93
N VAL A 485 -5.43 -4.67 -28.81
CA VAL A 485 -4.59 -5.89 -28.83
C VAL A 485 -5.26 -7.08 -29.56
N THR A 486 -6.57 -7.07 -29.70
CA THR A 486 -7.34 -8.10 -30.43
C THR A 486 -7.29 -7.95 -31.93
N ASP A 487 -6.97 -6.76 -32.42
CA ASP A 487 -7.04 -6.42 -33.85
C ASP A 487 -5.66 -6.61 -34.52
N ILE A 488 -4.70 -7.13 -33.75
CA ILE A 488 -3.29 -7.25 -34.12
C ILE A 488 -2.92 -8.73 -34.16
N HIS A 489 -2.37 -9.15 -35.29
CA HIS A 489 -1.85 -10.48 -35.49
C HIS A 489 -0.34 -10.45 -35.74
N ILE A 490 0.38 -11.42 -35.18
CA ILE A 490 1.84 -11.47 -35.17
C ILE A 490 2.31 -12.76 -35.82
N ASP A 491 3.25 -12.61 -36.75
CA ASP A 491 4.03 -13.68 -37.34
C ASP A 491 5.47 -13.56 -36.82
N CYS A 492 5.97 -14.60 -36.16
CA CYS A 492 7.32 -14.66 -35.62
C CYS A 492 8.01 -15.95 -36.06
N GLU A 493 9.23 -15.83 -36.59
CA GLU A 493 10.01 -16.99 -37.05
C GLU A 493 10.46 -17.86 -35.88
N ALA A 494 10.94 -17.27 -34.78
CA ALA A 494 11.38 -18.01 -33.61
C ALA A 494 11.16 -17.23 -32.29
N TRP A 495 10.08 -17.53 -31.58
CA TRP A 495 9.74 -16.86 -30.32
C TRP A 495 10.85 -16.89 -29.27
N SER A 496 11.64 -17.96 -29.21
CA SER A 496 12.76 -18.11 -28.27
C SER A 496 13.93 -17.14 -28.52
N GLN A 497 14.02 -16.58 -29.73
CA GLN A 497 15.05 -15.62 -30.13
C GLN A 497 14.56 -14.17 -30.10
N ALA A 498 13.27 -13.91 -29.87
CA ALA A 498 12.70 -12.56 -29.87
C ALA A 498 13.41 -11.62 -28.86
N SER A 499 13.78 -12.12 -27.68
CA SER A 499 14.50 -11.32 -26.69
C SER A 499 15.91 -10.90 -27.14
N ALA A 500 16.50 -11.57 -28.13
CA ALA A 500 17.81 -11.22 -28.70
C ALA A 500 17.73 -10.10 -29.76
N LEU A 501 16.53 -9.61 -30.08
CA LEU A 501 16.27 -8.51 -31.03
C LEU A 501 16.88 -8.75 -32.42
N PRO A 502 16.59 -9.87 -33.13
CA PRO A 502 17.23 -10.20 -34.42
C PRO A 502 17.05 -9.11 -35.50
N ILE A 503 18.00 -9.05 -36.45
CA ILE A 503 18.03 -8.05 -37.54
C ILE A 503 17.25 -8.52 -38.76
N GLU A 504 17.11 -9.84 -38.94
CA GLU A 504 16.56 -10.46 -40.15
C GLU A 504 15.20 -9.86 -40.53
N ASP A 505 15.13 -9.36 -41.77
CA ASP A 505 13.92 -8.74 -42.29
C ASP A 505 12.82 -9.79 -42.40
N GLY A 506 11.72 -9.53 -41.69
CA GLY A 506 10.58 -10.43 -41.65
C GLY A 506 10.57 -11.44 -40.51
N PHE A 507 11.59 -11.44 -39.64
CA PHE A 507 11.60 -12.25 -38.42
C PHE A 507 10.36 -12.03 -37.55
N PHE A 508 9.90 -10.78 -37.46
CA PHE A 508 8.72 -10.37 -36.70
C PHE A 508 7.88 -9.43 -37.56
N LYS A 509 6.68 -9.87 -37.93
CA LYS A 509 5.72 -9.09 -38.73
C LYS A 509 4.40 -8.94 -37.99
N VAL A 510 3.74 -7.82 -38.26
CA VAL A 510 2.41 -7.53 -37.74
C VAL A 510 1.45 -7.38 -38.91
N THR A 511 0.27 -7.98 -38.78
CA THR A 511 -0.88 -7.73 -39.65
C THR A 511 -2.02 -7.18 -38.81
N LEU A 512 -2.74 -6.21 -39.36
CA LEU A 512 -3.77 -5.44 -38.65
C LEU A 512 -5.11 -5.71 -39.30
N ASP A 513 -6.10 -6.04 -38.48
CA ASP A 513 -7.50 -6.09 -38.89
C ASP A 513 -8.15 -4.71 -38.65
N ASP A 514 -9.30 -4.49 -39.28
CA ASP A 514 -10.08 -3.27 -39.01
C ASP A 514 -10.76 -3.39 -37.64
N PRO A 515 -10.71 -2.34 -36.80
CA PRO A 515 -11.35 -2.36 -35.49
C PRO A 515 -12.88 -2.51 -35.60
N GLU A 516 -13.52 -3.12 -34.60
CA GLU A 516 -14.98 -3.18 -34.51
C GLU A 516 -15.60 -1.76 -34.56
N ALA A 517 -16.79 -1.64 -35.14
CA ALA A 517 -17.48 -0.35 -35.31
C ALA A 517 -17.73 0.41 -33.99
N ASP A 518 -17.84 -0.30 -32.85
CA ASP A 518 -17.87 0.28 -31.50
C ASP A 518 -16.50 0.00 -30.85
N PRO A 519 -15.56 0.96 -30.81
CA PRO A 519 -14.25 0.74 -30.25
C PRO A 519 -14.36 0.34 -28.78
N CYS A 520 -13.50 -0.58 -28.34
CA CYS A 520 -13.50 -1.04 -26.96
C CYS A 520 -13.45 0.16 -26.01
N TYR A 521 -14.45 0.34 -25.15
CA TYR A 521 -14.51 1.48 -24.20
C TYR A 521 -13.33 1.49 -23.21
N LEU A 522 -12.62 0.38 -23.03
CA LEU A 522 -11.36 0.32 -22.27
C LEU A 522 -10.19 0.98 -23.00
N TYR A 523 -10.37 1.35 -24.28
CA TYR A 523 -9.41 1.99 -25.17
C TYR A 523 -9.93 3.37 -25.63
N GLU A 524 -10.76 4.03 -24.82
CA GLU A 524 -11.15 5.42 -25.08
C GLU A 524 -9.94 6.36 -24.88
N VAL A 525 -9.76 7.32 -25.79
CA VAL A 525 -8.72 8.36 -25.66
C VAL A 525 -9.23 9.41 -24.68
N PRO A 526 -8.45 9.86 -23.68
CA PRO A 526 -8.92 10.88 -22.75
C PRO A 526 -8.98 12.27 -23.39
N ASP A 527 -9.93 13.09 -22.95
CA ASP A 527 -10.16 14.46 -23.45
C ASP A 527 -8.96 15.42 -23.26
N TRP A 528 -8.07 15.12 -22.30
CA TRP A 528 -6.88 15.93 -22.05
C TRP A 528 -5.72 15.65 -23.01
N ILE A 529 -5.85 14.62 -23.86
CA ILE A 529 -4.83 14.29 -24.86
C ILE A 529 -5.12 15.09 -26.12
N ALA A 530 -4.15 15.90 -26.54
CA ALA A 530 -4.23 16.62 -27.80
C ALA A 530 -4.43 15.65 -28.98
N GLU A 531 -5.27 16.02 -29.94
CA GLU A 531 -5.67 15.15 -31.06
C GLU A 531 -4.46 14.66 -31.87
N GLU A 532 -3.43 15.50 -32.02
CA GLU A 532 -2.20 15.16 -32.73
C GLU A 532 -1.39 14.06 -32.03
N LYS A 533 -1.56 13.91 -30.71
CA LYS A 533 -0.88 12.94 -29.85
C LYS A 533 -1.75 11.73 -29.48
N SER A 534 -3.00 11.69 -29.93
CA SER A 534 -3.93 10.59 -29.67
C SER A 534 -3.38 9.22 -30.10
N TRP A 535 -2.67 9.16 -31.23
CA TRP A 535 -2.03 7.93 -31.72
C TRP A 535 -0.87 7.45 -30.84
N LEU A 536 -0.09 8.37 -30.24
CA LEU A 536 0.97 8.02 -29.28
C LEU A 536 0.37 7.38 -28.02
N TYR A 537 -0.73 7.96 -27.53
CA TYR A 537 -1.46 7.40 -26.40
C TYR A 537 -2.01 6.02 -26.73
N ALA A 538 -2.58 5.84 -27.92
CA ALA A 538 -3.07 4.56 -28.42
C ALA A 538 -1.97 3.50 -28.49
N LEU A 539 -0.78 3.84 -29.00
CA LEU A 539 0.39 2.95 -28.98
C LEU A 539 0.78 2.57 -27.55
N GLY A 540 0.82 3.55 -26.63
CA GLY A 540 1.12 3.32 -25.22
C GLY A 540 0.17 2.32 -24.57
N ARG A 541 -1.13 2.36 -24.90
CA ARG A 541 -2.13 1.40 -24.41
C ARG A 541 -1.81 -0.02 -24.86
N ILE A 542 -1.51 -0.19 -26.15
CA ILE A 542 -1.20 -1.50 -26.73
C ILE A 542 0.07 -2.07 -26.09
N LEU A 543 1.14 -1.27 -25.98
CA LEU A 543 2.40 -1.72 -25.39
C LEU A 543 2.24 -2.07 -23.91
N ARG A 544 1.50 -1.27 -23.15
CA ARG A 544 1.24 -1.56 -21.73
C ARG A 544 0.32 -2.77 -21.54
N ALA A 545 -0.74 -2.92 -22.35
CA ALA A 545 -1.58 -4.12 -22.37
C ALA A 545 -0.75 -5.37 -22.70
N ALA A 546 0.12 -5.30 -23.71
CA ALA A 546 1.00 -6.40 -24.08
C ALA A 546 1.99 -6.79 -22.97
N MET A 547 2.49 -5.79 -22.23
CA MET A 547 3.38 -6.02 -21.09
C MET A 547 2.67 -6.63 -19.89
N THR A 548 1.50 -6.09 -19.52
CA THR A 548 0.70 -6.58 -18.39
C THR A 548 0.09 -7.96 -18.67
N GLY A 549 -0.16 -8.30 -19.94
CA GLY A 549 -0.86 -9.51 -20.36
C GLY A 549 -2.38 -9.40 -20.22
N GLU A 550 -2.90 -8.22 -19.90
CA GLU A 550 -4.31 -7.93 -19.67
C GLU A 550 -4.87 -7.05 -20.79
N PRO A 551 -6.15 -7.23 -21.17
CA PRO A 551 -6.75 -6.39 -22.21
C PRO A 551 -6.97 -4.95 -21.72
N ASP A 552 -7.20 -4.73 -20.43
CA ASP A 552 -7.26 -3.39 -19.84
C ASP A 552 -5.87 -2.90 -19.45
N PHE A 553 -5.28 -2.00 -20.24
CA PHE A 553 -3.96 -1.42 -19.98
C PHE A 553 -3.85 -0.67 -18.64
N THR A 554 -4.98 -0.30 -18.03
CA THR A 554 -5.03 0.40 -16.72
C THR A 554 -4.99 -0.55 -15.54
N THR A 555 -5.25 -1.83 -15.79
CA THR A 555 -5.06 -2.84 -14.76
C THR A 555 -3.59 -2.78 -14.35
N ARG A 556 -3.37 -2.49 -13.08
CA ARG A 556 -2.32 -3.21 -12.38
C ARG A 556 -2.84 -4.65 -12.35
N ARG A 557 -2.00 -5.65 -12.19
CA ARG A 557 -2.47 -6.98 -11.83
C ARG A 557 -2.98 -6.91 -10.36
N TYR A 558 -4.08 -6.16 -10.18
CA TYR A 558 -4.47 -5.28 -9.05
C TYR A 558 -5.07 -6.09 -7.88
N LEU A 559 -5.19 -7.41 -8.01
CA LEU A 559 -6.03 -8.24 -7.13
C LEU A 559 -5.29 -9.42 -6.48
N ILE A 560 -4.03 -9.68 -6.83
CA ILE A 560 -3.29 -10.84 -6.29
C ILE A 560 -2.45 -10.45 -5.05
N SER A 561 -2.13 -9.16 -4.86
CA SER A 561 -1.43 -8.66 -3.66
C SER A 561 -2.36 -8.13 -2.56
N GLU A 562 -3.66 -8.31 -2.70
CA GLU A 562 -4.60 -7.90 -1.67
C GLU A 562 -4.64 -9.01 -0.61
N ASP A 563 -4.27 -8.71 0.64
CA ASP A 563 -4.69 -9.56 1.74
C ASP A 563 -6.21 -9.62 1.67
N VAL A 564 -6.74 -10.76 1.21
CA VAL A 564 -8.16 -11.06 1.11
C VAL A 564 -8.82 -11.04 2.50
N SER A 565 -8.04 -10.83 3.57
CA SER A 565 -8.46 -10.87 4.96
C SER A 565 -9.34 -9.69 5.40
N ARG A 566 -9.37 -8.56 4.69
CA ARG A 566 -10.15 -7.39 5.15
C ARG A 566 -10.62 -6.42 4.06
N TYR A 567 -11.79 -5.82 4.31
CA TYR A 567 -12.31 -4.70 3.54
C TYR A 567 -11.45 -3.44 3.75
N ARG A 568 -10.91 -2.87 2.66
CA ARG A 568 -10.04 -1.68 2.68
C ARG A 568 -10.70 -0.40 2.15
N GLY A 569 -12.03 -0.38 2.01
CA GLY A 569 -12.77 0.75 1.43
C GLY A 569 -12.95 0.65 -0.08
N LEU A 570 -13.50 1.70 -0.70
CA LEU A 570 -13.78 1.74 -2.14
C LEU A 570 -12.49 1.73 -2.98
N MET A 571 -12.39 0.76 -3.88
CA MET A 571 -11.27 0.64 -4.81
C MET A 571 -11.30 1.68 -5.93
N SER A 572 -10.13 1.92 -6.54
CA SER A 572 -9.99 2.87 -7.65
C SER A 572 -10.77 2.38 -8.88
N SER A 573 -11.73 3.18 -9.34
CA SER A 573 -12.42 2.94 -10.62
C SER A 573 -11.46 3.04 -11.80
N TRP A 574 -11.83 2.46 -12.95
CA TRP A 574 -11.05 2.57 -14.19
C TRP A 574 -10.58 4.00 -14.50
N SER A 575 -11.48 4.97 -14.39
CA SER A 575 -11.18 6.39 -14.63
C SER A 575 -10.09 6.90 -13.68
N LYS A 576 -10.12 6.50 -12.40
CA LYS A 576 -9.04 6.80 -11.44
C LYS A 576 -7.75 6.05 -11.75
N ARG A 577 -7.81 4.81 -12.26
CA ARG A 577 -6.63 4.00 -12.62
C ARG A 577 -5.85 4.58 -13.80
N ARG A 578 -6.54 5.11 -14.82
CA ARG A 578 -5.92 5.80 -15.98
C ARG A 578 -5.07 6.99 -15.57
N ILE A 579 -5.52 7.64 -14.51
CA ILE A 579 -4.85 8.75 -13.88
C ILE A 579 -3.69 8.11 -13.10
N GLY A 580 -3.92 7.32 -12.05
CA GLY A 580 -2.85 6.69 -11.21
C GLY A 580 -1.96 5.58 -11.82
N LEU A 581 -1.58 5.61 -13.09
CA LEU A 581 -0.73 4.59 -13.72
C LEU A 581 0.68 4.58 -13.14
N LEU A 582 1.12 3.40 -12.69
CA LEU A 582 2.49 3.17 -12.25
C LEU A 582 3.22 2.35 -13.31
N ASN A 583 4.16 2.99 -14.03
CA ASN A 583 4.94 2.37 -15.10
C ASN A 583 6.28 1.77 -14.60
N SER A 584 6.44 1.55 -13.29
CA SER A 584 7.61 0.86 -12.73
C SER A 584 7.36 -0.65 -12.67
N ALA A 585 8.41 -1.44 -12.39
CA ALA A 585 8.31 -2.90 -12.28
C ALA A 585 7.16 -3.36 -11.34
N LYS A 586 7.01 -2.71 -10.18
CA LYS A 586 5.93 -2.98 -9.21
C LYS A 586 4.52 -2.70 -9.75
N GLY A 587 4.39 -1.81 -10.74
CA GLY A 587 3.10 -1.40 -11.28
C GLY A 587 2.70 -2.11 -12.57
N LEU A 588 3.59 -2.91 -13.15
CA LEU A 588 3.42 -3.54 -14.46
C LEU A 588 3.25 -5.07 -14.40
N LEU A 589 3.92 -5.76 -13.46
CA LEU A 589 4.04 -7.22 -13.47
C LEU A 589 3.82 -7.82 -12.06
N ASP A 590 3.26 -9.05 -11.99
CA ASP A 590 3.05 -9.79 -10.72
C ASP A 590 4.35 -10.22 -10.07
N GLU A 591 5.21 -10.80 -10.89
CA GLU A 591 6.51 -11.25 -10.47
C GLU A 591 7.47 -10.10 -10.71
N PRO A 592 8.31 -9.76 -9.71
CA PRO A 592 9.28 -8.71 -9.89
C PRO A 592 10.18 -9.15 -11.07
N THR A 593 10.14 -8.33 -12.12
CA THR A 593 10.80 -8.54 -13.40
C THR A 593 11.51 -7.23 -13.70
N PRO A 594 12.73 -7.28 -14.25
CA PRO A 594 13.49 -6.06 -14.43
C PRO A 594 12.84 -5.21 -15.53
N VAL A 595 12.45 -3.99 -15.16
CA VAL A 595 11.93 -2.95 -16.06
C VAL A 595 12.95 -1.83 -16.08
N SER A 596 13.47 -1.47 -17.24
CA SER A 596 14.45 -0.39 -17.31
C SER A 596 13.79 0.97 -17.04
N PRO A 597 14.54 1.94 -16.49
CA PRO A 597 14.08 3.31 -16.36
C PRO A 597 13.68 3.92 -17.72
N TRP A 598 14.38 3.56 -18.79
CA TRP A 598 14.04 3.99 -20.15
C TRP A 598 12.64 3.52 -20.55
N LEU A 599 12.30 2.24 -20.33
CA LEU A 599 10.97 1.71 -20.65
C LEU A 599 9.88 2.38 -19.80
N SER A 600 10.16 2.60 -18.51
CA SER A 600 9.24 3.27 -17.59
C SER A 600 8.92 4.69 -18.05
N SER A 601 9.96 5.46 -18.39
CA SER A 601 9.83 6.82 -18.93
C SER A 601 9.17 6.82 -20.31
N PHE A 602 9.49 5.85 -21.17
CA PHE A 602 8.89 5.71 -22.49
C PHE A 602 7.37 5.49 -22.40
N LEU A 603 6.92 4.54 -21.57
CA LEU A 603 5.49 4.33 -21.33
C LEU A 603 4.81 5.56 -20.73
N SER A 604 5.50 6.31 -19.86
CA SER A 604 4.98 7.54 -19.27
C SER A 604 4.87 8.68 -20.28
N CYS A 605 5.78 8.77 -21.27
CA CYS A 605 5.67 9.72 -22.38
C CYS A 605 4.51 9.39 -23.33
N LEU A 606 4.23 8.10 -23.57
CA LEU A 606 3.11 7.68 -24.41
C LEU A 606 1.76 7.86 -23.69
N LEU A 607 1.68 7.42 -22.43
CA LEU A 607 0.48 7.47 -21.60
C LEU A 607 0.43 8.76 -20.79
N GLN A 608 0.30 9.90 -21.50
CA GLN A 608 0.38 11.23 -20.91
C GLN A 608 -0.73 11.51 -19.88
N TRP A 609 -0.34 12.16 -18.80
CA TRP A 609 -1.20 12.65 -17.73
C TRP A 609 -1.13 14.20 -17.68
N PRO A 610 -2.23 14.93 -17.39
CA PRO A 610 -2.22 16.38 -17.17
C PRO A 610 -1.46 16.83 -15.90
N GLY A 611 -0.28 17.44 -16.05
CA GLY A 611 0.53 17.95 -14.93
C GLY A 611 1.70 17.06 -14.50
N ILE A 612 2.00 15.97 -15.23
CA ILE A 612 3.29 15.27 -15.09
C ILE A 612 4.28 15.90 -16.06
N GLU A 613 5.29 16.57 -15.52
CA GLU A 613 6.50 16.88 -16.28
C GLU A 613 7.36 15.61 -16.32
N VAL A 614 7.32 14.90 -17.45
CA VAL A 614 8.31 13.85 -17.69
C VAL A 614 9.65 14.55 -17.86
N ALA A 615 10.60 14.26 -16.97
CA ALA A 615 11.93 14.85 -17.01
C ALA A 615 12.49 14.79 -18.44
N ALA A 616 12.64 15.96 -19.06
CA ALA A 616 12.98 16.11 -20.47
C ALA A 616 14.35 15.49 -20.82
N ASP A 617 15.18 15.24 -19.80
CA ASP A 617 16.58 14.87 -19.93
C ASP A 617 16.81 13.37 -20.19
N VAL A 618 15.85 12.49 -19.87
CA VAL A 618 16.05 11.04 -20.04
C VAL A 618 15.72 10.58 -21.46
N ILE A 619 14.79 11.25 -22.15
CA ILE A 619 14.29 10.80 -23.45
C ILE A 619 13.80 11.97 -24.34
N SER A 620 14.33 12.11 -25.56
CA SER A 620 13.85 13.09 -26.57
C SER A 620 12.54 12.68 -27.29
N ILE A 621 11.89 11.59 -26.87
CA ILE A 621 10.65 11.03 -27.43
C ILE A 621 9.44 11.99 -27.35
N PRO A 622 9.28 12.89 -26.34
CA PRO A 622 8.16 13.84 -26.30
C PRO A 622 8.05 14.76 -27.52
N ARG A 623 9.07 14.81 -28.39
CA ARG A 623 9.11 15.64 -29.60
C ARG A 623 8.76 14.90 -30.89
N ALA A 624 8.61 13.57 -30.88
CA ALA A 624 8.27 12.82 -32.08
C ALA A 624 6.85 13.18 -32.55
N LYS A 625 6.74 13.74 -33.75
CA LYS A 625 5.47 14.15 -34.37
C LYS A 625 4.89 13.07 -35.30
N THR A 626 5.75 12.21 -35.84
CA THR A 626 5.37 11.17 -36.79
C THR A 626 5.86 9.78 -36.34
N ALA A 627 5.22 8.73 -36.86
CA ALA A 627 5.61 7.34 -36.63
C ALA A 627 7.06 7.08 -37.06
N GLY A 628 7.52 7.69 -38.16
CA GLY A 628 8.90 7.58 -38.63
C GLY A 628 9.94 8.21 -37.69
N GLU A 629 9.62 9.33 -37.05
CA GLU A 629 10.48 9.93 -36.03
C GLU A 629 10.59 9.04 -34.79
N LEU A 630 9.46 8.51 -34.32
CA LEU A 630 9.45 7.60 -33.19
C LEU A 630 10.20 6.29 -33.49
N LEU A 631 10.03 5.76 -34.70
CA LEU A 631 10.73 4.56 -35.17
C LEU A 631 12.25 4.72 -35.12
N ARG A 632 12.79 5.91 -35.43
CA ARG A 632 14.23 6.19 -35.29
C ARG A 632 14.71 6.06 -33.84
N HIS A 633 13.94 6.57 -32.88
CA HIS A 633 14.27 6.42 -31.46
C HIS A 633 14.19 4.96 -30.99
N ILE A 634 13.19 4.20 -31.47
CA ILE A 634 13.07 2.77 -31.18
C ILE A 634 14.25 1.98 -31.75
N ASN A 635 14.65 2.25 -33.00
CA ASN A 635 15.80 1.58 -33.61
C ASN A 635 17.11 1.89 -32.86
N ALA A 636 17.35 3.14 -32.47
CA ALA A 636 18.52 3.51 -31.65
C ALA A 636 18.51 2.78 -30.28
N ARG A 637 17.33 2.61 -29.67
CA ARG A 637 17.22 1.83 -28.43
C ARG A 637 17.46 0.33 -28.64
N ILE A 638 16.97 -0.23 -29.75
CA ILE A 638 17.21 -1.63 -30.14
C ILE A 638 18.71 -1.88 -30.30
N GLU A 639 19.45 -1.00 -30.98
CA GLU A 639 20.91 -1.11 -31.13
C GLU A 639 21.62 -1.13 -29.76
N ASN A 640 21.24 -0.22 -28.86
CA ASN A 640 21.77 -0.19 -27.49
C ASN A 640 21.48 -1.48 -26.72
N GLN A 641 20.24 -1.99 -26.77
CA GLN A 641 19.86 -3.22 -26.06
C GLN A 641 20.52 -4.47 -26.65
N ARG A 642 20.77 -4.50 -27.96
CA ARG A 642 21.55 -5.56 -28.61
C ARG A 642 23.00 -5.59 -28.15
N ALA A 643 23.62 -4.42 -27.94
CA ALA A 643 24.99 -4.32 -27.45
C ALA A 643 25.12 -4.86 -26.01
N LEU A 644 24.08 -4.70 -25.19
CA LEU A 644 24.03 -5.17 -23.81
C LEU A 644 23.57 -6.63 -23.67
N PHE A 645 23.05 -7.25 -24.74
CA PHE A 645 22.44 -8.58 -24.65
C PHE A 645 23.45 -9.67 -24.24
N GLY A 646 23.16 -10.37 -23.16
CA GLY A 646 23.97 -11.48 -22.67
C GLY A 646 23.83 -12.72 -23.55
N ARG A 647 24.63 -12.85 -24.61
CA ARG A 647 24.52 -13.96 -25.58
C ARG A 647 24.68 -15.35 -24.96
N ARG A 648 25.60 -15.51 -24.00
CA ARG A 648 25.85 -16.81 -23.32
C ARG A 648 24.71 -17.21 -22.40
N SER A 649 24.13 -16.24 -21.69
CA SER A 649 22.99 -16.48 -20.79
C SER A 649 21.65 -16.41 -21.53
N ASN A 650 21.63 -15.93 -22.77
CA ASN A 650 20.43 -15.60 -23.54
C ASN A 650 19.47 -14.69 -22.73
N THR A 651 20.00 -13.61 -22.15
CA THR A 651 19.26 -12.74 -21.21
C THR A 651 19.45 -11.25 -21.58
N PRO A 652 18.37 -10.46 -21.67
CA PRO A 652 18.47 -9.00 -21.76
C PRO A 652 19.14 -8.40 -20.53
N MET A 653 19.93 -7.35 -20.71
CA MET A 653 20.57 -6.62 -19.62
C MET A 653 20.16 -5.15 -19.68
N TYR A 654 19.82 -4.58 -18.53
CA TYR A 654 19.34 -3.21 -18.42
C TYR A 654 20.26 -2.38 -17.55
N VAL A 655 20.54 -1.16 -17.99
CA VAL A 655 21.31 -0.17 -17.22
C VAL A 655 20.34 0.57 -16.29
N ILE A 656 20.68 0.60 -15.01
CA ILE A 656 19.96 1.36 -13.97
C ILE A 656 20.91 2.47 -13.49
N PRO A 657 20.58 3.75 -13.69
CA PRO A 657 21.37 4.85 -13.18
C PRO A 657 21.22 4.90 -11.66
N VAL A 658 22.35 4.95 -10.96
CA VAL A 658 22.42 5.04 -9.48
C VAL A 658 22.46 6.51 -9.04
N ASP A 659 23.18 7.36 -9.78
CA ASP A 659 23.18 8.82 -9.58
C ASP A 659 23.50 9.53 -10.90
N GLU A 660 22.60 10.39 -11.38
CA GLU A 660 22.79 11.15 -12.63
C GLU A 660 23.62 12.42 -12.43
N LEU A 661 23.76 12.90 -11.19
CA LEU A 661 24.35 14.21 -10.87
C LEU A 661 25.70 14.12 -10.12
N ALA A 662 26.00 13.00 -9.47
CA ALA A 662 27.29 12.81 -8.83
C ALA A 662 28.37 12.58 -9.88
N LYS A 663 29.38 13.46 -9.89
CA LYS A 663 30.65 13.13 -10.56
C LYS A 663 31.23 11.90 -9.86
N PRO A 664 31.59 10.83 -10.59
CA PRO A 664 32.20 9.67 -9.99
C PRO A 664 33.49 10.12 -9.29
N ASP A 665 33.52 9.94 -7.98
CA ASP A 665 34.72 10.15 -7.18
C ASP A 665 35.72 9.03 -7.56
N PRO A 666 36.97 9.34 -7.95
CA PRO A 666 37.97 8.33 -8.33
C PRO A 666 38.49 7.56 -7.11
N ARG A 667 37.59 6.92 -6.37
CA ARG A 667 37.90 6.02 -5.25
C ARG A 667 37.49 4.58 -5.59
N PRO A 668 38.17 3.57 -5.01
CA PRO A 668 37.75 2.19 -5.18
C PRO A 668 36.33 1.98 -4.62
N MET A 669 35.56 1.14 -5.33
CA MET A 669 34.27 0.67 -4.86
C MET A 669 34.47 -0.22 -3.63
N ARG A 670 33.80 0.11 -2.54
CA ARG A 670 33.85 -0.63 -1.28
C ARG A 670 32.69 -1.62 -1.26
N ILE A 671 33.00 -2.90 -1.12
CA ILE A 671 32.03 -3.98 -1.12
C ILE A 671 32.09 -4.71 0.21
N ALA A 672 30.94 -4.86 0.88
CA ALA A 672 30.78 -5.69 2.06
C ALA A 672 30.08 -7.00 1.67
N ILE A 673 30.62 -8.14 2.10
CA ILE A 673 29.98 -9.44 1.94
C ILE A 673 29.42 -9.84 3.30
N VAL A 674 28.11 -10.04 3.38
CA VAL A 674 27.41 -10.44 4.60
C VAL A 674 26.95 -11.88 4.43
N GLN A 675 27.48 -12.78 5.25
CA GLN A 675 27.19 -14.21 5.19
C GLN A 675 26.26 -14.58 6.36
N PRO A 676 24.94 -14.62 6.16
CA PRO A 676 24.03 -15.10 7.20
C PRO A 676 24.19 -16.61 7.39
N MET A 677 24.04 -17.07 8.64
CA MET A 677 24.08 -18.50 8.98
C MET A 677 22.79 -19.25 8.62
N ARG A 678 21.66 -18.52 8.51
CA ARG A 678 20.36 -19.06 8.08
C ARG A 678 19.88 -18.36 6.79
N PRO A 679 19.15 -19.06 5.92
CA PRO A 679 18.75 -20.46 6.05
C PRO A 679 19.92 -21.44 5.79
N SER A 680 19.90 -22.53 6.53
CA SER A 680 20.77 -23.70 6.34
C SER A 680 20.15 -24.67 5.35
N LEU A 681 20.92 -25.64 4.84
CA LEU A 681 20.38 -26.67 3.94
C LEU A 681 19.26 -27.50 4.57
N SER A 682 19.32 -27.73 5.88
CA SER A 682 18.28 -28.44 6.64
C SER A 682 16.99 -27.64 6.80
N ASP A 683 17.02 -26.32 6.58
CA ASP A 683 15.82 -25.48 6.59
C ASP A 683 15.03 -25.58 5.27
N PHE A 684 15.50 -26.33 4.27
CA PHE A 684 14.75 -26.56 3.03
C PHE A 684 14.22 -27.99 2.97
N ASP A 685 12.93 -28.14 2.68
CA ASP A 685 12.36 -29.43 2.34
C ASP A 685 12.83 -29.86 0.94
N LEU A 686 13.40 -31.06 0.85
CA LEU A 686 13.98 -31.61 -0.40
C LEU A 686 12.91 -31.88 -1.48
N LYS A 687 11.66 -32.13 -1.10
CA LYS A 687 10.53 -32.37 -2.00
C LYS A 687 9.80 -31.08 -2.34
N ASP A 688 9.67 -30.18 -1.36
CA ASP A 688 9.02 -28.89 -1.54
C ASP A 688 9.87 -27.73 -0.98
N PRO A 689 10.79 -27.16 -1.76
CA PRO A 689 11.65 -26.07 -1.31
C PRO A 689 10.90 -24.75 -1.02
N LEU A 690 9.58 -24.70 -1.26
CA LEU A 690 8.70 -23.58 -0.91
C LEU A 690 8.04 -23.76 0.46
N HIS A 691 8.21 -24.92 1.10
CA HIS A 691 7.59 -25.22 2.38
C HIS A 691 8.32 -24.50 3.52
N TRP A 692 7.72 -23.41 4.01
CA TRP A 692 8.19 -22.67 5.18
C TRP A 692 7.11 -22.70 6.26
N THR A 693 7.41 -23.32 7.41
CA THR A 693 6.52 -23.26 8.56
C THR A 693 6.53 -21.85 9.19
N PRO A 694 5.47 -21.44 9.91
CA PRO A 694 5.47 -20.16 10.63
C PRO A 694 6.68 -19.98 11.56
N ALA A 695 7.09 -21.06 12.25
CA ALA A 695 8.27 -21.07 13.10
C ALA A 695 9.57 -20.82 12.34
N MET A 696 9.76 -21.45 11.17
CA MET A 696 10.94 -21.24 10.31
C MET A 696 10.98 -19.81 9.75
N LEU A 697 9.83 -19.24 9.38
CA LEU A 697 9.72 -17.85 8.94
C LEU A 697 10.10 -16.89 10.07
N ALA A 698 9.58 -17.09 11.27
CA ALA A 698 9.90 -16.27 12.44
C ALA A 698 11.40 -16.34 12.78
N GLN A 699 11.98 -17.54 12.79
CA GLN A 699 13.40 -17.76 13.04
C GLN A 699 14.28 -17.09 11.98
N HIS A 700 13.95 -17.25 10.69
CA HIS A 700 14.66 -16.57 9.62
C HIS A 700 14.53 -15.04 9.75
N ARG A 701 13.36 -14.52 10.10
CA ARG A 701 13.14 -13.08 10.27
C ARG A 701 14.01 -12.52 11.40
N ARG A 702 14.01 -13.18 12.56
CA ARG A 702 14.82 -12.82 13.73
C ARG A 702 16.31 -12.82 13.37
N HIS A 703 16.80 -13.93 12.79
CA HIS A 703 18.19 -14.09 12.37
C HIS A 703 18.63 -13.02 11.34
N LEU A 704 17.81 -12.76 10.32
CA LEU A 704 18.14 -11.77 9.29
C LEU A 704 18.15 -10.34 9.85
N ALA A 705 17.23 -10.02 10.78
CA ALA A 705 17.17 -8.71 11.43
C ALA A 705 18.44 -8.46 12.26
N GLU A 706 18.83 -9.45 13.08
CA GLU A 706 20.09 -9.44 13.84
C GLU A 706 21.31 -9.30 12.92
N THR A 707 21.36 -10.08 11.83
CA THR A 707 22.44 -10.00 10.83
C THR A 707 22.54 -8.60 10.21
N CYS A 708 21.41 -7.98 9.85
CA CYS A 708 21.39 -6.63 9.29
C CYS A 708 21.88 -5.59 10.30
N ARG A 709 21.45 -5.69 11.57
CA ARG A 709 21.89 -4.77 12.63
C ARG A 709 23.37 -4.94 12.94
N LEU A 710 23.86 -6.19 13.03
CA LEU A 710 25.28 -6.50 13.21
C LEU A 710 26.12 -5.94 12.06
N ALA A 711 25.69 -6.12 10.81
CA ALA A 711 26.35 -5.56 9.64
C ALA A 711 26.43 -4.02 9.70
N LYS A 712 25.32 -3.37 10.05
CA LYS A 712 25.26 -1.91 10.23
C LYS A 712 26.22 -1.42 11.30
N GLN A 713 26.23 -2.07 12.47
CA GLN A 713 27.13 -1.70 13.58
C GLN A 713 28.59 -1.93 13.20
N SER A 714 28.92 -3.09 12.65
CA SER A 714 30.29 -3.45 12.22
C SER A 714 30.84 -2.47 11.19
N LEU A 715 30.04 -2.11 10.18
CA LEU A 715 30.44 -1.15 9.15
C LEU A 715 30.61 0.27 9.71
N ARG A 716 29.74 0.70 10.64
CA ARG A 716 29.87 2.00 11.31
C ARG A 716 31.13 2.07 12.17
N THR A 717 31.44 1.01 12.92
CA THR A 717 32.65 0.90 13.75
C THR A 717 33.91 0.84 12.89
N TRP A 718 33.88 0.08 11.80
CA TRP A 718 34.97 0.06 10.83
C TRP A 718 35.22 1.45 10.24
N HIS A 719 34.17 2.15 9.83
CA HIS A 719 34.29 3.51 9.29
C HIS A 719 34.83 4.52 10.31
N SER A 720 34.38 4.45 11.57
CA SER A 720 34.87 5.34 12.61
C SER A 720 36.36 5.11 12.94
N SER A 721 36.84 3.87 12.82
CA SER A 721 38.26 3.54 13.01
C SER A 721 39.19 4.09 11.92
N LEU A 722 38.66 4.26 10.70
CA LEU A 722 39.43 4.75 9.55
C LEU A 722 39.41 6.27 9.40
N ALA A 723 38.44 6.96 10.01
CA ALA A 723 38.22 8.38 9.83
C ALA A 723 39.24 9.25 10.59
N THR A 724 40.43 9.49 10.01
CA THR A 724 41.36 10.53 10.48
C THR A 724 40.90 11.92 10.02
N GLY A 725 40.32 12.69 10.95
CA GLY A 725 40.29 14.17 11.02
C GLY A 725 39.66 15.00 9.88
N ALA A 726 39.96 14.73 8.61
CA ALA A 726 39.69 15.61 7.48
C ALA A 726 38.59 15.10 6.51
N ASP A 727 38.22 13.81 6.57
CA ASP A 727 37.32 13.17 5.59
C ASP A 727 35.87 12.97 6.09
N ARG A 728 35.49 13.65 7.18
CA ARG A 728 34.11 13.63 7.69
C ARG A 728 33.18 14.50 6.85
N LYS A 729 33.01 14.20 5.56
CA LYS A 729 31.77 14.58 4.89
C LYS A 729 30.68 13.71 5.50
N SER A 730 29.83 14.29 6.34
CA SER A 730 28.83 13.57 7.15
C SER A 730 27.80 12.78 6.34
N ASP A 731 27.81 12.92 5.01
CA ASP A 731 26.76 12.43 4.13
C ASP A 731 27.23 11.41 3.07
N ALA A 732 28.52 11.05 3.06
CA ALA A 732 29.04 10.04 2.13
C ALA A 732 28.69 8.62 2.60
N PRO A 733 28.35 7.69 1.67
CA PRO A 733 28.06 6.31 2.04
C PRO A 733 29.31 5.61 2.58
N ILE A 734 29.13 4.86 3.68
CA ILE A 734 30.22 4.10 4.32
C ILE A 734 30.75 3.01 3.39
N ILE A 735 29.82 2.35 2.68
CA ILE A 735 30.02 1.23 1.77
C ILE A 735 29.17 1.47 0.51
N ASP A 736 29.62 1.03 -0.65
CA ASP A 736 28.88 1.22 -1.90
C ASP A 736 27.87 0.09 -2.15
N LEU A 737 28.29 -1.15 -1.90
CA LEU A 737 27.51 -2.35 -2.16
C LEU A 737 27.65 -3.37 -1.04
N ILE A 738 26.51 -3.93 -0.63
CA ILE A 738 26.41 -5.05 0.30
C ILE A 738 25.94 -6.28 -0.48
N LEU A 739 26.66 -7.39 -0.37
CA LEU A 739 26.36 -8.64 -1.05
C LEU A 739 25.92 -9.70 -0.03
N LEU A 740 24.75 -10.31 -0.26
CA LEU A 740 24.29 -11.50 0.44
C LEU A 740 24.29 -12.70 -0.53
N PRO A 741 24.62 -13.92 -0.05
CA PRO A 741 24.64 -15.14 -0.87
C PRO A 741 23.32 -15.50 -1.56
N GLU A 742 23.40 -16.46 -2.48
CA GLU A 742 22.23 -17.13 -3.06
C GLU A 742 21.38 -17.80 -1.97
N LEU A 743 20.05 -17.78 -2.10
CA LEU A 743 19.08 -18.38 -1.16
C LEU A 743 19.15 -17.82 0.28
N ALA A 744 19.82 -16.70 0.51
CA ALA A 744 20.04 -16.15 1.84
C ALA A 744 18.82 -15.45 2.46
N VAL A 745 17.86 -15.01 1.63
CA VAL A 745 16.77 -14.13 2.08
C VAL A 745 15.41 -14.61 1.59
N HIS A 746 14.51 -14.91 2.53
CA HIS A 746 13.11 -15.16 2.20
C HIS A 746 12.42 -13.89 1.62
N PRO A 747 11.62 -13.98 0.54
CA PRO A 747 10.96 -12.84 -0.10
C PRO A 747 10.13 -11.94 0.85
N GLN A 748 9.50 -12.52 1.88
CA GLN A 748 8.72 -11.77 2.87
C GLN A 748 9.59 -10.84 3.74
N HIS A 749 10.90 -11.11 3.84
CA HIS A 749 11.82 -10.39 4.74
C HIS A 749 12.72 -9.35 4.01
N VAL A 750 12.50 -9.15 2.72
CA VAL A 750 13.25 -8.19 1.88
C VAL A 750 13.18 -6.74 2.41
N PHE A 751 12.16 -6.40 3.18
CA PHE A 751 12.05 -5.06 3.80
C PHE A 751 13.20 -4.76 4.77
N LEU A 752 13.77 -5.77 5.44
CA LEU A 752 14.95 -5.61 6.31
C LEU A 752 16.18 -5.12 5.54
N LEU A 753 16.34 -5.60 4.30
CA LEU A 753 17.42 -5.16 3.41
C LEU A 753 17.25 -3.70 2.98
N ARG A 754 16.00 -3.25 2.78
CA ARG A 754 15.72 -1.83 2.47
C ARG A 754 16.10 -0.95 3.65
N GLN A 755 15.72 -1.33 4.86
CA GLN A 755 16.09 -0.59 6.07
C GLN A 755 17.61 -0.53 6.28
N LEU A 756 18.33 -1.61 5.96
CA LEU A 756 19.80 -1.63 5.96
C LEU A 756 20.38 -0.68 4.90
N SER A 757 19.86 -0.76 3.67
CA SER A 757 20.23 0.11 2.55
C SER A 757 20.04 1.59 2.90
N ASP A 758 18.87 1.97 3.41
CA ASP A 758 18.54 3.34 3.81
C ASP A 758 19.40 3.80 5.00
N SER A 759 19.65 2.92 5.98
CA SER A 759 20.47 3.22 7.18
C SER A 759 21.95 3.49 6.87
N LEU A 760 22.48 2.87 5.81
CA LEU A 760 23.89 2.96 5.41
C LEU A 760 24.09 3.81 4.15
N LYS A 761 23.00 4.21 3.50
CA LYS A 761 23.00 4.82 2.15
C LYS A 761 23.77 3.97 1.14
N ALA A 762 23.66 2.65 1.25
CA ALA A 762 24.40 1.68 0.44
C ALA A 762 23.46 0.84 -0.43
N SER A 763 23.93 0.41 -1.61
CA SER A 763 23.17 -0.56 -2.42
C SER A 763 23.29 -1.96 -1.83
N VAL A 764 22.27 -2.80 -1.99
CA VAL A 764 22.25 -4.19 -1.49
C VAL A 764 21.92 -5.13 -2.64
N PHE A 765 22.67 -6.21 -2.81
CA PHE A 765 22.32 -7.32 -3.70
C PHE A 765 22.26 -8.62 -2.89
N ALA A 766 21.16 -9.36 -3.02
CA ALA A 766 20.89 -10.56 -2.23
C ALA A 766 20.26 -11.66 -3.08
N GLY A 767 20.59 -12.92 -2.80
CA GLY A 767 19.83 -14.04 -3.34
C GLY A 767 18.59 -14.32 -2.51
N LEU A 768 17.45 -14.42 -3.19
CA LEU A 768 16.19 -14.82 -2.59
C LEU A 768 16.05 -16.34 -2.57
N THR A 769 15.34 -16.85 -1.57
CA THR A 769 14.91 -18.25 -1.53
C THR A 769 13.93 -18.56 -2.66
N TYR A 770 13.54 -19.83 -2.77
CA TYR A 770 12.63 -20.29 -3.80
C TYR A 770 11.26 -19.60 -3.72
N VAL A 771 10.69 -19.32 -4.90
CA VAL A 771 9.33 -18.80 -5.10
C VAL A 771 8.62 -19.57 -6.20
N HIS A 772 7.32 -19.80 -6.02
CA HIS A 772 6.49 -20.33 -7.09
C HIS A 772 6.29 -19.26 -8.16
N SER A 773 6.71 -19.54 -9.39
CA SER A 773 6.36 -18.70 -10.53
C SER A 773 5.02 -19.17 -11.07
N SER A 774 3.97 -18.39 -10.86
CA SER A 774 2.63 -18.66 -11.44
C SER A 774 2.69 -18.66 -12.96
N ARG A 775 3.63 -17.87 -13.53
CA ARG A 775 3.92 -17.83 -14.95
C ARG A 775 4.47 -19.16 -15.46
N LEU A 776 5.60 -19.61 -14.92
CA LEU A 776 6.26 -20.82 -15.40
C LEU A 776 5.62 -22.09 -14.88
N SER A 777 4.70 -21.99 -13.91
CA SER A 777 4.16 -23.12 -13.15
C SER A 777 5.27 -23.99 -12.55
N LEU A 778 6.39 -23.34 -12.17
CA LEU A 778 7.62 -23.97 -11.71
C LEU A 778 8.21 -23.18 -10.54
N THR A 779 9.01 -23.87 -9.74
CA THR A 779 9.77 -23.25 -8.66
C THR A 779 11.03 -22.59 -9.20
N THR A 780 11.25 -21.33 -8.85
CA THR A 780 12.39 -20.53 -9.30
C THR A 780 13.07 -19.86 -8.11
N ASN A 781 14.33 -19.46 -8.26
CA ASN A 781 14.98 -18.53 -7.34
C ASN A 781 15.32 -17.22 -8.05
N GLN A 782 15.54 -16.16 -7.28
CA GLN A 782 15.72 -14.81 -7.81
C GLN A 782 16.86 -14.09 -7.09
N GLY A 783 17.61 -13.27 -7.80
CA GLY A 783 18.44 -12.23 -7.20
C GLY A 783 17.61 -10.98 -6.95
N TYR A 784 17.92 -10.23 -5.91
CA TYR A 784 17.28 -8.98 -5.51
C TYR A 784 18.33 -7.89 -5.39
N GLY A 785 18.16 -6.78 -6.10
CA GLY A 785 19.00 -5.58 -6.02
C GLY A 785 18.21 -4.40 -5.47
N CYS A 786 18.80 -3.67 -4.52
CA CYS A 786 18.24 -2.50 -3.85
C CYS A 786 19.24 -1.35 -4.03
N TYR A 787 18.91 -0.34 -4.83
CA TYR A 787 19.85 0.72 -5.21
C TYR A 787 19.43 2.07 -4.65
N VAL A 788 20.38 2.84 -4.14
CA VAL A 788 20.16 4.18 -3.58
C VAL A 788 20.07 5.21 -4.71
N GLN A 789 19.02 6.03 -4.75
CA GLN A 789 18.86 7.14 -5.71
C GLN A 789 18.95 8.49 -5.00
N SER A 790 19.72 9.43 -5.55
CA SER A 790 20.18 10.65 -4.86
C SER A 790 19.13 11.75 -4.62
N ARG A 791 17.88 11.62 -5.09
CA ARG A 791 16.85 12.67 -4.92
C ARG A 791 15.66 12.34 -4.02
N GLN A 792 15.47 11.09 -3.65
CA GLN A 792 14.54 10.68 -2.62
C GLN A 792 15.21 9.53 -1.91
N SER A 793 15.44 9.65 -0.61
CA SER A 793 15.98 8.64 0.28
C SER A 793 15.08 7.38 0.33
N MET A 794 14.99 6.66 -0.77
CA MET A 794 14.24 5.42 -0.94
C MET A 794 14.99 4.53 -1.91
N ALA A 795 15.40 3.37 -1.43
CA ALA A 795 16.05 2.38 -2.27
C ALA A 795 15.07 1.75 -3.29
N VAL A 796 15.48 1.72 -4.57
CA VAL A 796 14.69 1.10 -5.65
C VAL A 796 15.09 -0.36 -5.79
N ALA A 797 14.08 -1.22 -5.71
CA ALA A 797 14.19 -2.66 -5.68
C ALA A 797 13.95 -3.27 -7.06
N PHE A 798 14.85 -4.14 -7.52
CA PHE A 798 14.73 -4.95 -8.72
C PHE A 798 14.94 -6.41 -8.34
N SER A 799 14.29 -7.34 -9.03
CA SER A 799 14.70 -8.74 -8.98
C SER A 799 15.08 -9.23 -10.37
N THR A 800 15.97 -10.21 -10.40
CA THR A 800 16.47 -10.85 -11.60
C THR A 800 16.28 -12.36 -11.44
N PHE A 801 15.64 -13.00 -12.40
CA PHE A 801 15.48 -14.46 -12.40
C PHE A 801 16.82 -15.14 -12.68
N GLY A 802 17.17 -16.13 -11.85
CA GLY A 802 18.17 -17.13 -12.23
C GLY A 802 17.60 -18.03 -13.33
N LYS A 803 18.38 -18.29 -14.39
CA LYS A 803 18.05 -19.37 -15.33
C LYS A 803 18.50 -20.70 -14.74
N GLU A 804 17.65 -21.71 -14.95
CA GLU A 804 17.85 -23.15 -14.76
C GLU A 804 19.24 -23.57 -14.27
N LYS A 805 19.29 -24.04 -13.02
CA LYS A 805 20.09 -25.22 -12.71
C LYS A 805 19.11 -26.30 -12.27
N ASN A 806 19.14 -27.42 -12.97
CA ASN A 806 18.54 -28.66 -12.49
C ASN A 806 18.81 -28.78 -10.99
N ILE A 807 17.75 -29.04 -10.22
CA ILE A 807 17.86 -29.47 -8.83
C ILE A 807 18.97 -30.52 -8.79
N PRO A 808 20.04 -30.35 -7.98
CA PRO A 808 21.05 -31.37 -7.87
C PRO A 808 20.37 -32.61 -7.31
N ARG A 809 20.04 -33.57 -8.18
CA ARG A 809 19.87 -34.95 -7.76
C ARG A 809 21.23 -35.34 -7.21
N ASN A 810 21.30 -35.53 -5.89
CA ASN A 810 22.43 -36.16 -5.23
C ASN A 810 22.86 -37.36 -6.09
N GLN A 811 24.04 -37.25 -6.71
CA GLN A 811 24.84 -38.42 -6.97
C GLN A 811 25.21 -38.93 -5.59
N SER A 812 24.41 -39.90 -5.13
CA SER A 812 24.71 -40.72 -3.98
C SER A 812 26.06 -41.39 -4.22
N GLU A 813 26.79 -41.55 -3.11
CA GLU A 813 27.95 -42.40 -2.97
C GLU A 813 27.80 -43.70 -3.77
N LYS A 814 28.56 -43.79 -4.87
CA LYS A 814 29.40 -44.93 -5.25
C LYS A 814 30.37 -44.54 -6.35
#